data_AF-A0A833QHT6-F1
#
_entry.id   AF-A0A833QHT6-F1
#
_cell.length_a   1.000
_cell.length_b   1.000
_cell.length_c   1.000
_cell.angle_alpha   90.00
_cell.angle_beta   90.00
_cell.angle_gamma   90.00
#
_symmetry.space_group_name_H-M   'P 1'
#
loop_
_entity.id
_entity.type
_entity.pdbx_description
1 polymer ?
#
loop_
_entity_poly.entity_id
_entity_poly.type
_entity_poly.pdbx_seq_one_letter_code
_entity_poly.pdbx_strand_id
1 'polypeptide(L)'
;MATTASSFSPKRSYRCTPSLQQFYSGGPYAVSSDGSFLASACGEEVKIVSATDASVRATISGDPDAAVTALALGPDDRLLFTASHSRLIRVWDVSSLQCIRSWKGHDGPVMAMACHSSGGLLATAGADKKVLVWDVDGGFCTHFFRGHGGVVTTVIFHTDPNKLLLFSGGDDGSVRIWNLESKKCVATLEKHFSTVTSLSLSQDGNTLLSSGRDKVVNIWDALKYTFKMTVPTYEMVETVCMIEPNHKIFASLSLEEKKKLKGKKTDDSPSSPVYFLTVGERGVVRIWCSDGSTCIFEQRSSDVNITSDKEDSGRGFLSAVILHDDQGLLCVTADQQFLFYRVIKSDKDEFDLDLYKRLVGYNEEILDMRFIGEEEKYLAVATNLEQVRVYDVATMSCVFVLSGHTEIVVCLDTCVASSGRTLLVTGSKDNTVKLWDIERRSCLGTGRGHLGAIGAVAFSKKSKNFFVSGSSDRTIKVWNFDGTLEVKDQEHSLKARAAVAAHDKDINSLAISPNDSLVCSGSEDRTACIWKLPDLVSTVTLRGHKRGVWSVEFSPVEQCVLTSSGDRTVKIWSISDGSCLKTFEGHTSSVLRASFLSSGTQIVSCGGDGLVKLWTVKTNECIATYDQHEGKVWAMAVGKKTEMLATGGTDALVNLWFDCTAEEKEEAFRREEEALVRGQELENAVSDSDYAKAIQLAFELRRPHRLLDLFSLLHRRGDAELPVEKALQNLSKEEIRVLLEYIREWNTKPKLCHLAHFVLFCIFKIFPPTVIMEIKGISELLEGLIPYSQRHFTRIDRLVRSTFLLDYTLTRMSVLDPDSDSLSTVEDPIFSDNKTLSPTNPQNNIQEETVSSSKKRKSSKSKKGLEKKAKVLVSTEA
;
A
#
# COMPACT_ATOMS: atom_id res chain seq x y z
N MET A 1 31.73 -6.69 -32.90
CA MET A 1 31.01 -5.42 -33.13
C MET A 1 31.13 -4.59 -31.87
N ALA A 2 31.76 -3.42 -31.97
CA ALA A 2 32.07 -2.55 -30.85
C ALA A 2 30.79 -1.91 -30.29
N THR A 3 30.40 -2.33 -29.09
CA THR A 3 29.40 -1.62 -28.29
C THR A 3 29.99 -0.29 -27.87
N THR A 4 29.44 0.78 -28.44
CA THR A 4 29.67 2.16 -28.00
C THR A 4 29.44 2.25 -26.50
N ALA A 5 30.50 2.53 -25.75
CA ALA A 5 30.41 2.86 -24.34
C ALA A 5 29.64 4.18 -24.20
N SER A 6 28.32 4.09 -24.02
CA SER A 6 27.54 5.19 -23.49
C SER A 6 28.15 5.54 -22.14
N SER A 7 28.65 6.75 -22.00
CA SER A 7 29.08 7.29 -20.72
C SER A 7 27.87 7.28 -19.78
N PHE A 8 27.74 6.25 -18.95
CA PHE A 8 26.68 6.17 -17.95
C PHE A 8 26.88 7.33 -16.97
N SER A 9 25.96 8.29 -17.00
CA SER A 9 25.96 9.39 -16.05
C SER A 9 25.69 8.85 -14.64
N PRO A 10 26.36 9.35 -13.60
CA PRO A 10 26.11 8.91 -12.22
C PRO A 10 24.66 9.19 -11.83
N LYS A 11 23.99 8.18 -11.29
CA LYS A 11 22.60 8.24 -10.83
C LYS A 11 22.57 8.90 -9.46
N ARG A 12 21.66 9.85 -9.25
CA ARG A 12 21.50 10.63 -8.01
C ARG A 12 20.29 10.23 -7.16
N SER A 13 19.21 9.76 -7.78
CA SER A 13 17.91 9.58 -7.15
C SER A 13 17.19 8.37 -7.72
N TYR A 14 16.63 7.60 -6.81
CA TYR A 14 15.74 6.50 -7.11
C TYR A 14 14.39 6.80 -6.46
N ARG A 15 13.32 6.63 -7.22
CA ARG A 15 11.96 6.72 -6.72
C ARG A 15 11.48 5.33 -6.33
N CYS A 16 10.99 5.21 -5.09
CA CYS A 16 10.38 3.99 -4.61
C CYS A 16 8.94 3.89 -5.10
N THR A 17 8.59 2.72 -5.63
CA THR A 17 7.21 2.25 -5.73
C THR A 17 7.10 0.97 -4.91
N PRO A 18 6.37 0.97 -3.78
CA PRO A 18 6.17 -0.25 -3.02
C PRO A 18 5.40 -1.23 -3.89
N SER A 19 5.98 -2.40 -4.15
CA SER A 19 5.45 -3.32 -5.16
C SER A 19 4.67 -4.47 -4.56
N LEU A 20 5.17 -5.03 -3.46
CA LEU A 20 4.47 -6.07 -2.71
C LEU A 20 4.27 -5.61 -1.28
N GLN A 21 3.01 -5.38 -0.93
CA GLN A 21 2.59 -5.10 0.43
C GLN A 21 1.92 -6.33 1.02
N GLN A 22 2.11 -6.54 2.32
CA GLN A 22 1.31 -7.51 3.04
C GLN A 22 -0.17 -7.10 2.97
N PHE A 23 -1.02 -7.95 2.41
CA PHE A 23 -2.46 -7.68 2.38
C PHE A 23 -3.31 -8.71 3.11
N TYR A 24 -2.76 -9.89 3.42
CA TYR A 24 -3.48 -10.93 4.13
C TYR A 24 -2.57 -11.63 5.13
N SER A 25 -3.03 -11.74 6.38
CA SER A 25 -2.29 -12.32 7.50
C SER A 25 -3.00 -13.54 8.12
N GLY A 26 -3.79 -14.27 7.34
CA GLY A 26 -4.55 -15.43 7.82
C GLY A 26 -5.87 -15.10 8.55
N GLY A 27 -6.32 -13.85 8.50
CA GLY A 27 -7.62 -13.43 9.06
C GLY A 27 -8.82 -13.76 8.15
N PRO A 28 -10.03 -13.30 8.47
CA PRO A 28 -11.18 -13.43 7.58
C PRO A 28 -10.99 -12.62 6.29
N TYR A 29 -11.57 -13.09 5.20
CA TYR A 29 -11.63 -12.38 3.92
C TYR A 29 -13.04 -12.44 3.33
N ALA A 30 -13.36 -11.48 2.47
CA ALA A 30 -14.60 -11.41 1.73
C ALA A 30 -14.30 -11.05 0.28
N VAL A 31 -15.00 -11.69 -0.65
CA VAL A 31 -14.89 -11.41 -2.08
C VAL A 31 -16.09 -10.58 -2.52
N SER A 32 -15.86 -9.57 -3.35
CA SER A 32 -16.92 -8.83 -4.03
C SER A 32 -17.79 -9.76 -4.88
N SER A 33 -19.08 -9.45 -4.98
CA SER A 33 -20.04 -10.20 -5.83
C SER A 33 -19.55 -10.32 -7.28
N ASP A 34 -18.89 -9.28 -7.80
CA ASP A 34 -18.35 -9.23 -9.17
C ASP A 34 -16.96 -9.90 -9.33
N GLY A 35 -16.35 -10.34 -8.22
CA GLY A 35 -14.98 -10.89 -8.19
C GLY A 35 -13.87 -9.87 -8.47
N SER A 36 -14.21 -8.58 -8.54
CA SER A 36 -13.28 -7.53 -8.97
C SER A 36 -12.27 -7.12 -7.89
N PHE A 37 -12.66 -7.16 -6.62
CA PHE A 37 -11.82 -6.88 -5.47
C PHE A 37 -12.07 -7.86 -4.32
N LEU A 38 -11.07 -7.99 -3.46
CA LEU A 38 -11.10 -8.76 -2.23
C LEU A 38 -10.90 -7.81 -1.05
N ALA A 39 -11.68 -7.98 0.01
CA ALA A 39 -11.41 -7.36 1.30
C ALA A 39 -10.75 -8.41 2.19
N SER A 40 -9.53 -8.16 2.64
CA SER A 40 -8.73 -9.09 3.44
C SER A 40 -8.29 -8.46 4.75
N ALA A 41 -8.41 -9.20 5.85
CA ALA A 41 -7.88 -8.80 7.13
C ALA A 41 -6.35 -9.01 7.21
N CYS A 42 -5.65 -7.97 7.65
CA CYS A 42 -4.21 -7.91 7.87
C CYS A 42 -3.96 -7.41 9.30
N GLY A 43 -4.00 -8.33 10.27
CA GLY A 43 -3.94 -7.99 11.70
C GLY A 43 -5.07 -7.05 12.11
N GLU A 44 -4.73 -5.80 12.37
CA GLU A 44 -5.62 -4.71 12.81
C GLU A 44 -6.28 -3.96 11.65
N GLU A 45 -5.70 -4.06 10.45
CA GLU A 45 -6.15 -3.34 9.26
C GLU A 45 -6.95 -4.25 8.34
N VAL A 46 -7.86 -3.66 7.56
CA VAL A 46 -8.51 -4.34 6.43
C VAL A 46 -8.01 -3.72 5.15
N LYS A 47 -7.44 -4.54 4.27
CA LYS A 47 -6.92 -4.11 2.97
C LYS A 47 -7.89 -4.54 1.88
N ILE A 48 -8.26 -3.59 1.03
CA ILE A 48 -9.07 -3.82 -0.16
C ILE A 48 -8.12 -3.98 -1.34
N VAL A 49 -8.11 -5.16 -1.95
CA VAL A 49 -7.15 -5.60 -2.94
C VAL A 49 -7.84 -5.83 -4.27
N SER A 50 -7.26 -5.33 -5.37
CA SER A 50 -7.75 -5.67 -6.70
C SER A 50 -7.48 -7.16 -6.98
N ALA A 51 -8.50 -7.91 -7.39
CA ALA A 51 -8.33 -9.31 -7.73
C ALA A 51 -7.41 -9.51 -8.96
N THR A 52 -7.21 -8.48 -9.79
CA THR A 52 -6.38 -8.48 -11.01
C THR A 52 -4.88 -8.38 -10.75
N ASP A 53 -4.44 -7.43 -9.92
CA ASP A 53 -3.02 -7.04 -9.87
C ASP A 53 -2.42 -7.17 -8.47
N ALA A 54 -3.16 -7.77 -7.54
CA ALA A 54 -2.78 -7.86 -6.12
C ALA A 54 -2.53 -6.49 -5.46
N SER A 55 -2.89 -5.40 -6.14
CA SER A 55 -2.64 -4.04 -5.67
C SER A 55 -3.65 -3.67 -4.58
N VAL A 56 -3.13 -3.13 -3.49
CA VAL A 56 -3.94 -2.59 -2.40
C VAL A 56 -4.54 -1.27 -2.88
N ARG A 57 -5.86 -1.26 -3.13
CA ARG A 57 -6.61 -0.06 -3.50
C ARG A 57 -6.78 0.88 -2.32
N ALA A 58 -7.03 0.31 -1.15
CA ALA A 58 -7.26 1.04 0.08
C ALA A 58 -6.91 0.21 1.30
N THR A 59 -6.42 0.88 2.33
CA THR A 59 -6.20 0.31 3.66
C THR A 59 -7.14 1.02 4.62
N ILE A 60 -8.01 0.24 5.27
CA ILE A 60 -8.90 0.70 6.32
C ILE A 60 -8.25 0.35 7.64
N SER A 61 -7.73 1.35 8.34
CA SER A 61 -7.20 1.17 9.70
C SER A 61 -8.33 1.14 10.72
N GLY A 62 -8.36 0.05 11.50
CA GLY A 62 -9.38 -0.26 12.49
C GLY A 62 -9.06 0.30 13.89
N ASP A 63 -9.17 -0.56 14.91
CA ASP A 63 -8.63 -0.26 16.23
C ASP A 63 -7.15 -0.67 16.26
N PRO A 64 -6.23 0.21 16.70
CA PRO A 64 -4.79 -0.05 16.69
C PRO A 64 -4.31 -1.08 17.73
N ASP A 65 -5.22 -1.71 18.48
CA ASP A 65 -4.89 -2.68 19.53
C ASP A 65 -5.61 -4.02 19.35
N ALA A 66 -6.42 -4.19 18.28
CA ALA A 66 -7.29 -5.36 18.16
C ALA A 66 -7.40 -5.88 16.72
N ALA A 67 -6.98 -7.14 16.53
CA ALA A 67 -7.12 -7.84 15.27
C ALA A 67 -8.58 -8.02 14.83
N VAL A 68 -8.80 -8.04 13.51
CA VAL A 68 -10.10 -8.27 12.89
C VAL A 68 -10.45 -9.75 12.97
N THR A 69 -11.60 -10.07 13.57
CA THR A 69 -12.05 -11.44 13.83
C THR A 69 -13.05 -11.95 12.79
N ALA A 70 -13.92 -11.08 12.27
CA ALA A 70 -14.87 -11.43 11.21
C ALA A 70 -15.02 -10.29 10.20
N LEU A 71 -15.31 -10.65 8.95
CA LEU A 71 -15.51 -9.73 7.84
C LEU A 71 -16.73 -10.16 7.01
N ALA A 72 -17.53 -9.20 6.54
CA ALA A 72 -18.60 -9.47 5.58
C ALA A 72 -18.78 -8.27 4.64
N LEU A 73 -19.06 -8.54 3.37
CA LEU A 73 -19.48 -7.54 2.39
C LEU A 73 -21.00 -7.55 2.25
N GLY A 74 -21.58 -6.37 2.02
CA GLY A 74 -22.97 -6.26 1.58
C GLY A 74 -23.13 -6.77 0.13
N PRO A 75 -24.33 -7.21 -0.27
CA PRO A 75 -24.58 -7.72 -1.62
C PRO A 75 -24.28 -6.69 -2.73
N ASP A 76 -24.45 -5.40 -2.42
CA ASP A 76 -24.16 -4.27 -3.33
C ASP A 76 -22.68 -3.83 -3.33
N ASP A 77 -21.79 -4.54 -2.62
CA ASP A 77 -20.35 -4.27 -2.46
C ASP A 77 -19.98 -2.87 -1.91
N ARG A 78 -20.97 -2.04 -1.58
CA ARG A 78 -20.77 -0.68 -1.06
C ARG A 78 -20.44 -0.66 0.43
N LEU A 79 -21.05 -1.56 1.19
CA LEU A 79 -20.90 -1.63 2.64
C LEU A 79 -19.98 -2.78 3.03
N LEU A 80 -19.01 -2.48 3.88
CA LEU A 80 -18.09 -3.45 4.47
C LEU A 80 -18.30 -3.49 5.99
N PHE A 81 -18.56 -4.69 6.49
CA PHE A 81 -18.73 -4.96 7.92
C PHE A 81 -17.47 -5.59 8.48
N THR A 82 -16.93 -4.99 9.54
CA THR A 82 -15.74 -5.47 10.23
C THR A 82 -16.09 -5.71 11.70
N ALA A 83 -15.64 -6.83 12.25
CA ALA A 83 -15.69 -7.07 13.69
C ALA A 83 -14.26 -7.26 14.22
N SER A 84 -13.95 -6.57 15.30
CA SER A 84 -12.65 -6.62 15.97
C SER A 84 -12.70 -7.47 17.24
N HIS A 85 -11.52 -7.86 17.74
CA HIS A 85 -11.41 -8.48 19.06
C HIS A 85 -11.88 -7.55 20.20
N SER A 86 -11.91 -6.23 19.97
CA SER A 86 -12.48 -5.22 20.88
C SER A 86 -14.02 -5.29 20.98
N ARG A 87 -14.66 -6.25 20.28
CA ARG A 87 -16.12 -6.52 20.28
C ARG A 87 -16.94 -5.42 19.60
N LEU A 88 -16.26 -4.53 18.89
CA LEU A 88 -16.88 -3.48 18.10
C LEU A 88 -17.16 -4.02 16.70
N ILE A 89 -18.36 -3.77 16.23
CA ILE A 89 -18.76 -3.97 14.84
C ILE A 89 -18.74 -2.59 14.20
N ARG A 90 -17.97 -2.42 13.13
CA ARG A 90 -17.90 -1.19 12.34
C ARG A 90 -18.42 -1.42 10.93
N VAL A 91 -19.17 -0.44 10.44
CA VAL A 91 -19.68 -0.38 9.07
C VAL A 91 -18.90 0.68 8.33
N TRP A 92 -18.30 0.29 7.23
CA TRP A 92 -17.51 1.13 6.35
C TRP A 92 -18.20 1.27 5.01
N ASP A 93 -18.12 2.46 4.44
CA ASP A 93 -18.40 2.66 3.03
C ASP A 93 -17.12 2.45 2.23
N VAL A 94 -17.13 1.48 1.31
CA VAL A 94 -15.96 1.09 0.51
C VAL A 94 -15.48 2.23 -0.38
N SER A 95 -16.39 3.11 -0.82
CA SER A 95 -16.06 4.21 -1.72
C SER A 95 -15.38 5.39 -1.03
N SER A 96 -15.84 5.73 0.17
CA SER A 96 -15.34 6.87 0.95
C SER A 96 -14.30 6.48 2.00
N LEU A 97 -14.17 5.18 2.30
CA LEU A 97 -13.35 4.60 3.37
C LEU A 97 -13.66 5.18 4.76
N GLN A 98 -14.82 5.82 4.91
CA GLN A 98 -15.26 6.38 6.18
C GLN A 98 -16.07 5.36 6.96
N CYS A 99 -15.84 5.34 8.27
CA CYS A 99 -16.67 4.60 9.21
C CYS A 99 -18.03 5.30 9.28
N ILE A 100 -19.07 4.65 8.74
CA ILE A 100 -20.45 5.15 8.86
C ILE A 100 -20.90 5.03 10.32
N ARG A 101 -20.65 3.86 10.93
CA ARG A 101 -21.06 3.57 12.31
C ARG A 101 -20.19 2.55 12.99
N SER A 102 -20.21 2.63 14.33
CA SER A 102 -19.65 1.62 15.21
C SER A 102 -20.63 1.32 16.34
N TRP A 103 -20.75 0.05 16.73
CA TRP A 103 -21.52 -0.37 17.90
C TRP A 103 -20.91 -1.60 18.57
N LYS A 104 -21.27 -1.80 19.85
CA LYS A 104 -20.82 -2.95 20.66
C LYS A 104 -21.95 -3.97 20.74
N GLY A 105 -21.69 -5.20 20.28
CA GLY A 105 -22.71 -6.23 20.14
C GLY A 105 -22.61 -7.36 21.16
N HIS A 106 -21.53 -8.14 21.09
CA HIS A 106 -21.37 -9.37 21.85
C HIS A 106 -20.55 -9.17 23.12
N ASP A 107 -20.73 -10.09 24.08
CA ASP A 107 -19.89 -10.12 25.29
C ASP A 107 -18.51 -10.73 25.01
N GLY A 108 -18.39 -11.52 23.94
CA GLY A 108 -17.14 -12.09 23.42
C GLY A 108 -16.85 -11.65 21.98
N PRO A 109 -15.74 -12.10 21.38
CA PRO A 109 -15.40 -11.81 19.99
C PRO A 109 -16.42 -12.44 19.02
N VAL A 110 -16.65 -11.77 17.90
CA VAL A 110 -17.53 -12.23 16.82
C VAL A 110 -16.73 -13.15 15.90
N MET A 111 -17.21 -14.38 15.68
CA MET A 111 -16.53 -15.40 14.87
C MET A 111 -17.01 -15.43 13.44
N ALA A 112 -18.31 -15.20 13.20
CA ALA A 112 -18.87 -15.16 11.86
C ALA A 112 -19.87 -14.03 11.69
N MET A 113 -19.93 -13.51 10.47
CA MET A 113 -20.91 -12.51 10.04
C MET A 113 -21.47 -12.89 8.67
N ALA A 114 -22.75 -12.63 8.47
CA ALA A 114 -23.40 -12.79 7.18
C ALA A 114 -24.35 -11.61 6.93
N CYS A 115 -24.39 -11.11 5.70
CA CYS A 115 -25.37 -10.13 5.26
C CYS A 115 -26.54 -10.84 4.58
N HIS A 116 -27.75 -10.32 4.76
CA HIS A 116 -28.93 -10.79 4.03
C HIS A 116 -28.85 -10.37 2.56
N SER A 117 -29.43 -11.15 1.65
CA SER A 117 -29.41 -10.87 0.21
C SER A 117 -30.06 -9.53 -0.17
N SER A 118 -30.93 -8.98 0.68
CA SER A 118 -31.53 -7.65 0.51
C SER A 118 -30.69 -6.48 1.05
N GLY A 119 -29.53 -6.74 1.67
CA GLY A 119 -28.63 -5.72 2.21
C GLY A 119 -29.04 -5.04 3.53
N GLY A 120 -30.30 -5.20 3.96
CA GLY A 120 -30.82 -4.49 5.15
C GLY A 120 -30.52 -5.14 6.51
N LEU A 121 -30.17 -6.43 6.54
CA LEU A 121 -29.93 -7.16 7.79
C LEU A 121 -28.52 -7.76 7.83
N LEU A 122 -27.90 -7.70 9.01
CA LEU A 122 -26.61 -8.32 9.31
C LEU A 122 -26.78 -9.30 10.47
N ALA A 123 -26.39 -10.56 10.29
CA ALA A 123 -26.32 -11.53 11.36
C ALA A 123 -24.88 -11.68 11.86
N THR A 124 -24.71 -11.73 13.18
CA THR A 124 -23.42 -11.89 13.85
C THR A 124 -23.48 -13.06 14.83
N ALA A 125 -22.46 -13.91 14.79
CA ALA A 125 -22.28 -15.03 15.71
C ALA A 125 -21.08 -14.78 16.62
N GLY A 126 -21.28 -14.93 17.93
CA GLY A 126 -20.25 -14.68 18.93
C GLY A 126 -19.76 -15.94 19.64
N ALA A 127 -18.57 -15.83 20.22
CA ALA A 127 -18.05 -16.80 21.19
C ALA A 127 -18.93 -16.89 22.46
N ASP A 128 -19.83 -15.93 22.68
CA ASP A 128 -20.78 -15.91 23.78
C ASP A 128 -22.02 -16.81 23.58
N LYS A 129 -21.98 -17.71 22.58
CA LYS A 129 -23.03 -18.68 22.23
C LYS A 129 -24.32 -18.06 21.68
N LYS A 130 -24.28 -16.76 21.37
CA LYS A 130 -25.44 -16.01 20.90
C LYS A 130 -25.32 -15.74 19.40
N VAL A 131 -26.48 -15.67 18.77
CA VAL A 131 -26.62 -15.15 17.40
C VAL A 131 -27.49 -13.91 17.48
N LEU A 132 -26.97 -12.79 16.96
CA LEU A 132 -27.65 -11.51 16.94
C LEU A 132 -27.93 -11.11 15.50
N VAL A 133 -29.06 -10.47 15.27
CA VAL A 133 -29.39 -9.85 13.98
C VAL A 133 -29.54 -8.36 14.18
N TRP A 134 -28.94 -7.59 13.28
CA TRP A 134 -28.85 -6.15 13.30
C TRP A 134 -29.51 -5.56 12.06
N ASP A 135 -30.16 -4.42 12.24
CA ASP A 135 -30.57 -3.57 11.13
C ASP A 135 -29.37 -2.72 10.67
N VAL A 136 -29.02 -2.81 9.39
CA VAL A 136 -27.87 -2.12 8.79
C VAL A 136 -28.09 -0.61 8.71
N ASP A 137 -29.33 -0.14 8.56
CA ASP A 137 -29.68 1.29 8.48
C ASP A 137 -29.99 1.87 9.86
N GLY A 138 -30.56 1.06 10.74
CA GLY A 138 -30.88 1.45 12.11
C GLY A 138 -29.73 1.36 13.12
N GLY A 139 -28.82 0.38 12.96
CA GLY A 139 -27.69 0.17 13.87
C GLY A 139 -28.12 -0.38 15.24
N PHE A 140 -29.30 -1.00 15.30
CA PHE A 140 -29.83 -1.64 16.51
C PHE A 140 -30.11 -3.12 16.28
N CYS A 141 -30.11 -3.88 17.37
CA CYS A 141 -30.37 -5.32 17.34
C CYS A 141 -31.88 -5.58 17.19
N THR A 142 -32.27 -6.29 16.14
CA THR A 142 -33.66 -6.68 15.84
C THR A 142 -34.03 -8.00 16.51
N HIS A 143 -33.11 -8.98 16.46
CA HIS A 143 -33.31 -10.33 16.99
C HIS A 143 -32.15 -10.77 17.85
N PHE A 144 -32.53 -11.46 18.94
CA PHE A 144 -31.63 -11.96 19.95
C PHE A 144 -31.87 -13.45 20.14
N PHE A 145 -30.98 -14.30 19.62
CA PHE A 145 -31.12 -15.74 19.68
C PHE A 145 -30.16 -16.35 20.70
N ARG A 146 -30.72 -17.11 21.64
CA ARG A 146 -30.00 -17.96 22.59
C ARG A 146 -30.44 -19.40 22.38
N GLY A 147 -29.47 -20.32 22.33
CA GLY A 147 -29.79 -21.74 22.22
C GLY A 147 -28.57 -22.63 22.09
N HIS A 148 -27.51 -22.19 21.43
CA HIS A 148 -26.29 -22.99 21.29
C HIS A 148 -25.62 -23.27 22.64
N GLY A 149 -25.12 -24.49 22.79
CA GLY A 149 -24.36 -24.95 23.95
C GLY A 149 -22.88 -24.55 23.90
N GLY A 150 -22.35 -24.32 22.69
CA GLY A 150 -20.96 -23.94 22.42
C GLY A 150 -20.81 -22.63 21.65
N VAL A 151 -19.57 -22.31 21.26
CA VAL A 151 -19.24 -21.17 20.40
C VAL A 151 -19.94 -21.33 19.05
N VAL A 152 -20.52 -20.24 18.52
CA VAL A 152 -21.13 -20.27 17.18
C VAL A 152 -20.05 -19.96 16.16
N THR A 153 -19.74 -20.92 15.30
CA THR A 153 -18.64 -20.86 14.34
C THR A 153 -19.06 -20.24 13.02
N THR A 154 -20.27 -20.52 12.54
CA THR A 154 -20.75 -20.08 11.21
C THR A 154 -22.20 -19.66 11.23
N VAL A 155 -22.54 -18.73 10.33
CA VAL A 155 -23.91 -18.22 10.14
C VAL A 155 -24.13 -17.95 8.66
N ILE A 156 -25.28 -18.36 8.13
CA ILE A 156 -25.72 -18.04 6.77
C ILE A 156 -27.21 -17.67 6.75
N PHE A 157 -27.58 -16.72 5.90
CA PHE A 157 -28.99 -16.45 5.59
C PHE A 157 -29.48 -17.40 4.49
N HIS A 158 -30.80 -17.55 4.40
CA HIS A 158 -31.42 -18.15 3.24
C HIS A 158 -31.21 -17.28 1.99
N THR A 159 -31.02 -17.92 0.82
CA THR A 159 -30.75 -17.26 -0.46
C THR A 159 -31.95 -16.41 -0.92
N ASP A 160 -33.16 -16.98 -0.86
CA ASP A 160 -34.41 -16.26 -1.15
C ASP A 160 -34.62 -15.05 -0.22
N PRO A 161 -34.73 -13.82 -0.75
CA PRO A 161 -34.98 -12.62 0.06
C PRO A 161 -36.30 -12.65 0.84
N ASN A 162 -37.26 -13.44 0.38
CA ASN A 162 -38.60 -13.54 0.97
C ASN A 162 -38.67 -14.54 2.14
N LYS A 163 -37.72 -15.47 2.24
CA LYS A 163 -37.66 -16.45 3.34
C LYS A 163 -36.65 -15.97 4.37
N LEU A 164 -37.14 -15.32 5.42
CA LEU A 164 -36.31 -14.82 6.52
C LEU A 164 -35.88 -15.95 7.48
N LEU A 165 -35.13 -16.92 6.95
CA LEU A 165 -34.52 -18.01 7.71
C LEU A 165 -33.01 -17.75 7.87
N LEU A 166 -32.50 -18.09 9.04
CA LEU A 166 -31.10 -17.98 9.43
C LEU A 166 -30.61 -19.34 9.91
N PHE A 167 -29.49 -19.80 9.38
CA PHE A 167 -28.83 -21.03 9.79
C PHE A 167 -27.58 -20.68 10.60
N SER A 168 -27.36 -21.37 11.71
CA SER A 168 -26.16 -21.20 12.53
C SER A 168 -25.55 -22.54 12.91
N GLY A 169 -24.24 -22.66 12.79
CA GLY A 169 -23.45 -23.82 13.16
C GLY A 169 -22.68 -23.58 14.45
N GLY A 170 -22.70 -24.55 15.35
CA GLY A 170 -22.02 -24.49 16.64
C GLY A 170 -20.86 -25.46 16.79
N ASP A 171 -19.99 -25.14 17.74
CA ASP A 171 -18.95 -26.00 18.30
C ASP A 171 -19.54 -27.26 18.97
N ASP A 172 -20.79 -27.17 19.41
CA ASP A 172 -21.56 -28.27 20.00
C ASP A 172 -22.04 -29.33 18.98
N GLY A 173 -21.66 -29.20 17.71
CA GLY A 173 -22.09 -30.09 16.63
C GLY A 173 -23.55 -29.88 16.20
N SER A 174 -24.21 -28.85 16.73
CA SER A 174 -25.59 -28.52 16.37
C SER A 174 -25.65 -27.49 15.24
N VAL A 175 -26.50 -27.76 14.25
CA VAL A 175 -26.91 -26.76 13.26
C VAL A 175 -28.33 -26.33 13.60
N ARG A 176 -28.54 -25.04 13.86
CA ARG A 176 -29.83 -24.48 14.24
C ARG A 176 -30.41 -23.62 13.15
N ILE A 177 -31.72 -23.70 13.00
CA ILE A 177 -32.50 -22.92 12.05
C ILE A 177 -33.39 -21.97 12.82
N TRP A 178 -33.24 -20.68 12.56
CA TRP A 178 -34.00 -19.61 13.18
C TRP A 178 -34.90 -18.98 12.13
N ASN A 179 -36.14 -18.69 12.53
CA ASN A 179 -37.04 -17.89 11.72
C ASN A 179 -37.11 -16.49 12.33
N LEU A 180 -36.78 -15.47 11.53
CA LEU A 180 -36.75 -14.08 11.98
C LEU A 180 -38.16 -13.53 12.20
N GLU A 181 -39.15 -13.95 11.41
CA GLU A 181 -40.54 -13.49 11.55
C GLU A 181 -41.14 -13.96 12.88
N SER A 182 -40.98 -15.25 13.19
CA SER A 182 -41.50 -15.82 14.43
C SER A 182 -40.59 -15.63 15.65
N LYS A 183 -39.34 -15.17 15.44
CA LYS A 183 -38.29 -15.01 16.46
C LYS A 183 -38.00 -16.29 17.27
N LYS A 184 -38.25 -17.46 16.69
CA LYS A 184 -38.06 -18.76 17.36
C LYS A 184 -37.08 -19.65 16.59
N CYS A 185 -36.45 -20.57 17.34
CA CYS A 185 -35.72 -21.69 16.76
C CYS A 185 -36.75 -22.66 16.16
N VAL A 186 -36.65 -22.90 14.86
CA VAL A 186 -37.55 -23.80 14.13
C VAL A 186 -37.10 -25.25 14.29
N ALA A 187 -35.80 -25.50 14.11
CA ALA A 187 -35.22 -26.83 14.17
C ALA A 187 -33.80 -26.80 14.76
N THR A 188 -33.45 -27.88 15.45
CA THR A 188 -32.09 -28.16 15.93
C THR A 188 -31.66 -29.48 15.31
N LEU A 189 -30.56 -29.45 14.53
CA LEU A 189 -30.03 -30.58 13.77
C LEU A 189 -28.75 -31.08 14.46
N GLU A 190 -28.85 -32.19 15.17
CA GLU A 190 -27.76 -32.76 15.99
C GLU A 190 -27.29 -34.09 15.40
N LYS A 191 -26.41 -34.01 14.39
CA LYS A 191 -25.78 -35.20 13.78
C LYS A 191 -24.27 -35.12 13.71
N HIS A 192 -23.67 -33.94 13.87
CA HIS A 192 -22.23 -33.83 13.98
C HIS A 192 -21.78 -34.18 15.39
N PHE A 193 -20.67 -34.92 15.48
CA PHE A 193 -20.05 -35.27 16.76
C PHE A 193 -19.00 -34.25 17.20
N SER A 194 -18.57 -33.40 16.26
CA SER A 194 -17.55 -32.38 16.46
C SER A 194 -18.04 -31.03 15.92
N THR A 195 -17.16 -30.05 15.96
CA THR A 195 -17.40 -28.66 15.60
C THR A 195 -17.85 -28.54 14.14
N VAL A 196 -18.95 -27.82 13.89
CA VAL A 196 -19.38 -27.49 12.53
C VAL A 196 -18.48 -26.38 11.98
N THR A 197 -17.81 -26.62 10.85
CA THR A 197 -16.82 -25.69 10.27
C THR A 197 -17.42 -24.79 9.21
N SER A 198 -18.31 -25.31 8.36
CA SER A 198 -18.95 -24.54 7.30
C SER A 198 -20.38 -24.99 7.03
N LEU A 199 -21.18 -24.04 6.52
CA LEU A 199 -22.54 -24.25 6.07
C LEU A 199 -22.68 -23.68 4.65
N SER A 200 -23.33 -24.44 3.76
CA SER A 200 -23.62 -23.98 2.39
C SER A 200 -25.04 -24.34 2.01
N LEU A 201 -25.78 -23.39 1.45
CA LEU A 201 -27.16 -23.56 1.02
C LEU A 201 -27.24 -23.60 -0.50
N SER A 202 -28.14 -24.42 -1.03
CA SER A 202 -28.52 -24.41 -2.44
C SER A 202 -29.17 -23.08 -2.83
N GLN A 203 -28.95 -22.62 -4.06
CA GLN A 203 -29.66 -21.46 -4.63
C GLN A 203 -31.18 -21.61 -4.54
N ASP A 204 -31.67 -22.83 -4.81
CA ASP A 204 -33.10 -23.20 -4.70
C ASP A 204 -33.62 -23.18 -3.25
N GLY A 205 -32.73 -23.02 -2.26
CA GLY A 205 -33.06 -22.99 -0.84
C GLY A 205 -33.49 -24.34 -0.25
N ASN A 206 -33.48 -25.41 -1.04
CA ASN A 206 -34.09 -26.69 -0.66
C ASN A 206 -33.12 -27.65 0.03
N THR A 207 -31.81 -27.51 -0.19
CA THR A 207 -30.80 -28.41 0.37
C THR A 207 -29.73 -27.61 1.09
N LEU A 208 -29.43 -28.00 2.32
CA LEU A 208 -28.38 -27.44 3.17
C LEU A 208 -27.26 -28.47 3.35
N LEU A 209 -26.02 -28.04 3.19
CA LEU A 209 -24.81 -28.81 3.48
C LEU A 209 -24.19 -28.29 4.77
N SER A 210 -23.80 -29.20 5.65
CA SER A 210 -23.00 -28.88 6.83
C SER A 210 -21.75 -29.75 6.87
N SER A 211 -20.60 -29.13 7.11
CA SER A 211 -19.33 -29.83 7.31
C SER A 211 -18.91 -29.76 8.76
N GLY A 212 -18.28 -30.83 9.24
CA GLY A 212 -17.67 -30.84 10.55
C GLY A 212 -16.23 -31.34 10.53
N ARG A 213 -15.51 -31.05 11.62
CA ARG A 213 -14.18 -31.65 11.91
C ARG A 213 -14.24 -33.15 12.18
N ASP A 214 -15.45 -33.72 12.25
CA ASP A 214 -15.71 -35.15 12.33
C ASP A 214 -15.46 -35.91 11.01
N LYS A 215 -14.85 -35.24 10.01
CA LYS A 215 -14.46 -35.79 8.70
C LYS A 215 -15.65 -36.18 7.83
N VAL A 216 -16.74 -35.46 8.01
CA VAL A 216 -18.04 -35.79 7.47
C VAL A 216 -18.74 -34.52 6.95
N VAL A 217 -19.43 -34.68 5.82
CA VAL A 217 -20.38 -33.69 5.29
C VAL A 217 -21.79 -34.27 5.38
N ASN A 218 -22.70 -33.55 6.03
CA ASN A 218 -24.10 -33.91 6.15
C ASN A 218 -24.96 -33.07 5.19
N ILE A 219 -25.92 -33.73 4.55
CA ILE A 219 -26.88 -33.13 3.63
C ILE A 219 -28.26 -33.14 4.28
N TRP A 220 -28.91 -31.98 4.29
CA TRP A 220 -30.20 -31.73 4.91
C TRP A 220 -31.20 -31.21 3.90
N ASP A 221 -32.46 -31.61 4.07
CA ASP A 221 -33.60 -30.96 3.42
C ASP A 221 -33.99 -29.72 4.23
N ALA A 222 -33.85 -28.54 3.62
CA ALA A 222 -34.12 -27.26 4.28
C ALA A 222 -35.62 -26.91 4.32
N LEU A 223 -36.46 -27.54 3.49
CA LEU A 223 -37.92 -27.33 3.53
C LEU A 223 -38.57 -28.16 4.64
N LYS A 224 -38.13 -29.42 4.77
CA LYS A 224 -38.69 -30.38 5.73
C LYS A 224 -37.93 -30.41 7.06
N TYR A 225 -36.78 -29.76 7.13
CA TYR A 225 -35.85 -29.81 8.26
C TYR A 225 -35.42 -31.24 8.62
N THR A 226 -35.32 -32.10 7.61
CA THR A 226 -34.99 -33.52 7.76
C THR A 226 -33.60 -33.83 7.24
N PHE A 227 -32.93 -34.75 7.91
CA PHE A 227 -31.66 -35.30 7.47
C PHE A 227 -31.83 -36.16 6.20
N LYS A 228 -31.02 -35.93 5.17
CA LYS A 228 -31.01 -36.75 3.94
C LYS A 228 -29.91 -37.80 4.00
N MET A 229 -28.65 -37.39 4.11
CA MET A 229 -27.52 -38.32 4.04
C MET A 229 -26.23 -37.76 4.63
N THR A 230 -25.29 -38.68 4.91
CA THR A 230 -23.94 -38.41 5.41
C THR A 230 -22.91 -38.89 4.39
N VAL A 231 -21.96 -38.03 4.01
CA VAL A 231 -20.82 -38.37 3.15
C VAL A 231 -19.52 -38.34 3.96
N PRO A 232 -18.83 -39.47 4.16
CA PRO A 232 -17.54 -39.51 4.83
C PRO A 232 -16.43 -39.06 3.87
N THR A 233 -15.77 -37.95 4.20
CA THR A 233 -14.67 -37.39 3.38
C THR A 233 -13.30 -37.89 3.83
N TYR A 234 -13.23 -38.58 4.98
CA TYR A 234 -12.01 -39.14 5.60
C TYR A 234 -10.89 -38.11 5.87
N GLU A 235 -11.24 -36.82 5.89
CA GLU A 235 -10.36 -35.68 6.06
C GLU A 235 -11.09 -34.58 6.82
N MET A 236 -10.40 -33.79 7.64
CA MET A 236 -11.01 -32.62 8.29
C MET A 236 -11.35 -31.59 7.23
N VAL A 237 -12.65 -31.29 7.10
CA VAL A 237 -13.15 -30.35 6.10
C VAL A 237 -13.30 -28.98 6.76
N GLU A 238 -12.60 -27.99 6.23
CA GLU A 238 -12.73 -26.60 6.69
C GLU A 238 -13.88 -25.90 5.96
N THR A 239 -13.99 -26.10 4.64
CA THR A 239 -15.08 -25.49 3.85
C THR A 239 -15.74 -26.44 2.87
N VAL A 240 -17.07 -26.30 2.77
CA VAL A 240 -17.92 -26.93 1.77
C VAL A 240 -18.63 -25.86 0.97
N CYS A 241 -18.55 -25.99 -0.36
CA CYS A 241 -19.30 -25.15 -1.29
C CYS A 241 -20.16 -26.02 -2.19
N MET A 242 -21.44 -25.69 -2.32
CA MET A 242 -22.30 -26.35 -3.30
C MET A 242 -22.00 -25.86 -4.72
N ILE A 243 -21.89 -26.77 -5.68
CA ILE A 243 -21.70 -26.43 -7.09
C ILE A 243 -23.07 -26.30 -7.76
N GLU A 244 -23.35 -25.13 -8.32
CA GLU A 244 -24.61 -24.88 -9.01
C GLU A 244 -24.71 -25.65 -10.34
N PRO A 245 -25.89 -26.16 -10.71
CA PRO A 245 -26.11 -26.86 -11.99
C PRO A 245 -25.82 -26.02 -13.23
N ASN A 246 -25.90 -24.69 -13.12
CA ASN A 246 -25.68 -23.76 -14.22
C ASN A 246 -24.21 -23.35 -14.40
N HIS A 247 -23.34 -23.67 -13.44
CA HIS A 247 -21.94 -23.26 -13.49
C HIS A 247 -21.14 -24.15 -14.47
N LYS A 248 -20.16 -23.57 -15.17
CA LYS A 248 -19.24 -24.34 -16.04
C LYS A 248 -18.58 -25.55 -15.39
N ILE A 249 -18.42 -25.57 -14.06
CA ILE A 249 -17.92 -26.72 -13.30
C ILE A 249 -18.87 -27.91 -13.51
N PHE A 250 -20.18 -27.71 -13.35
CA PHE A 250 -21.22 -28.72 -13.60
C PHE A 250 -21.39 -29.06 -15.09
N ALA A 251 -21.26 -28.07 -15.98
CA ALA A 251 -21.24 -28.32 -17.43
C ALA A 251 -20.03 -29.14 -17.87
N SER A 252 -18.98 -29.14 -17.06
CA SER A 252 -17.76 -29.89 -17.34
C SER A 252 -17.83 -31.33 -16.86
N LEU A 253 -18.47 -31.61 -15.71
CA LEU A 253 -18.68 -32.96 -15.15
C LEU A 253 -19.21 -33.95 -16.21
N SER A 254 -18.55 -35.11 -16.30
CA SER A 254 -18.48 -35.98 -17.48
C SER A 254 -19.85 -36.36 -18.06
N LEU A 255 -19.91 -36.49 -19.39
CA LEU A 255 -21.12 -36.94 -20.10
C LEU A 255 -21.42 -38.43 -19.88
N GLU A 256 -20.45 -39.23 -19.41
CA GLU A 256 -20.60 -40.66 -19.13
C GLU A 256 -21.41 -40.92 -17.85
N GLU A 257 -21.28 -40.07 -16.83
CA GLU A 257 -22.09 -40.15 -15.61
C GLU A 257 -23.55 -39.70 -15.86
N LYS A 258 -23.75 -38.76 -16.79
CA LYS A 258 -25.09 -38.37 -17.28
C LYS A 258 -25.84 -39.54 -17.95
N LYS A 259 -25.14 -40.55 -18.47
CA LYS A 259 -25.74 -41.75 -19.07
C LYS A 259 -26.06 -42.86 -18.05
N LYS A 260 -25.27 -43.02 -16.98
CA LYS A 260 -25.59 -44.01 -15.92
C LYS A 260 -26.90 -43.70 -15.18
N LEU A 261 -27.32 -42.44 -15.11
CA LEU A 261 -28.61 -42.03 -14.52
C LEU A 261 -29.86 -42.32 -15.38
N LYS A 262 -29.74 -42.58 -16.69
CA LYS A 262 -30.93 -42.94 -17.51
C LYS A 262 -31.37 -44.40 -17.32
N GLY A 263 -30.58 -45.24 -16.65
CA GLY A 263 -30.80 -46.68 -16.53
C GLY A 263 -31.62 -47.15 -15.32
N LYS A 264 -31.95 -46.29 -14.35
CA LYS A 264 -32.77 -46.66 -13.18
C LYS A 264 -33.80 -45.58 -12.88
N LYS A 265 -34.89 -45.58 -13.64
CA LYS A 265 -36.14 -44.94 -13.26
C LYS A 265 -37.02 -45.97 -12.55
N THR A 266 -37.14 -45.86 -11.23
CA THR A 266 -38.30 -46.32 -10.47
C THR A 266 -38.56 -45.31 -9.35
N ASP A 267 -39.80 -44.83 -9.33
CA ASP A 267 -40.43 -43.76 -8.57
C ASP A 267 -40.06 -43.66 -7.06
N ASP A 268 -39.48 -42.53 -6.64
CA ASP A 268 -40.11 -41.55 -5.73
C ASP A 268 -39.19 -40.33 -5.48
N SER A 269 -39.66 -39.14 -5.86
CA SER A 269 -39.06 -37.79 -5.80
C SER A 269 -37.79 -37.53 -6.63
N PRO A 270 -37.77 -36.51 -7.53
CA PRO A 270 -36.59 -36.16 -8.30
C PRO A 270 -35.72 -35.21 -7.45
N SER A 271 -34.86 -35.72 -6.57
CA SER A 271 -33.77 -34.88 -6.09
C SER A 271 -32.73 -34.84 -7.19
N SER A 272 -32.56 -33.69 -7.83
CA SER A 272 -31.43 -33.43 -8.72
C SER A 272 -30.12 -33.80 -7.98
N PRO A 273 -29.18 -34.50 -8.63
CA PRO A 273 -27.89 -34.82 -8.00
C PRO A 273 -27.20 -33.52 -7.59
N VAL A 274 -26.99 -33.36 -6.29
CA VAL A 274 -26.24 -32.25 -5.71
C VAL A 274 -24.75 -32.58 -5.80
N TYR A 275 -24.00 -31.69 -6.44
CA TYR A 275 -22.54 -31.74 -6.47
C TYR A 275 -22.01 -30.72 -5.48
N PHE A 276 -21.00 -31.10 -4.72
CA PHE A 276 -20.38 -30.19 -3.77
C PHE A 276 -18.87 -30.36 -3.74
N LEU A 277 -18.21 -29.26 -3.41
CA LEU A 277 -16.77 -29.12 -3.32
C LEU A 277 -16.38 -29.15 -1.85
N THR A 278 -15.37 -29.96 -1.51
CA THR A 278 -14.80 -30.02 -0.16
C THR A 278 -13.34 -29.64 -0.22
N VAL A 279 -12.94 -28.86 0.77
CA VAL A 279 -11.57 -28.36 0.93
C VAL A 279 -11.17 -28.52 2.40
N GLY A 280 -9.94 -28.99 2.63
CA GLY A 280 -9.50 -29.41 3.96
C GLY A 280 -7.99 -29.44 4.17
N GLU A 281 -7.60 -30.16 5.22
CA GLU A 281 -6.25 -30.27 5.79
C GLU A 281 -5.18 -30.74 4.79
N ARG A 282 -5.54 -31.59 3.81
CA ARG A 282 -4.58 -32.14 2.84
C ARG A 282 -4.19 -31.16 1.74
N GLY A 283 -4.83 -29.99 1.67
CA GLY A 283 -4.52 -29.00 0.63
C GLY A 283 -4.91 -29.46 -0.77
N VAL A 284 -5.95 -30.29 -0.88
CA VAL A 284 -6.46 -30.83 -2.16
C VAL A 284 -7.94 -30.47 -2.30
N VAL A 285 -8.33 -30.02 -3.49
CA VAL A 285 -9.74 -29.79 -3.82
C VAL A 285 -10.39 -31.10 -4.27
N ARG A 286 -11.49 -31.49 -3.62
CA ARG A 286 -12.29 -32.67 -4.01
C ARG A 286 -13.71 -32.30 -4.39
N ILE A 287 -14.27 -33.01 -5.37
CA ILE A 287 -15.66 -32.84 -5.81
C ILE A 287 -16.42 -34.15 -5.58
N TRP A 288 -17.58 -34.04 -4.94
CA TRP A 288 -18.42 -35.16 -4.53
C TRP A 288 -19.77 -35.14 -5.24
N CYS A 289 -20.31 -36.33 -5.50
CA CYS A 289 -21.70 -36.54 -5.90
C CYS A 289 -22.53 -37.04 -4.71
N SER A 290 -23.71 -36.44 -4.49
CA SER A 290 -24.67 -36.89 -3.47
C SER A 290 -25.26 -38.28 -3.77
N ASP A 291 -25.67 -38.58 -5.00
CA ASP A 291 -26.40 -39.84 -5.31
C ASP A 291 -25.55 -41.11 -5.15
N GLY A 292 -24.22 -40.99 -5.06
CA GLY A 292 -23.30 -42.11 -4.91
C GLY A 292 -22.42 -42.07 -3.66
N SER A 293 -22.35 -40.95 -2.93
CA SER A 293 -21.31 -40.69 -1.92
C SER A 293 -19.87 -40.94 -2.43
N THR A 294 -19.66 -40.82 -3.73
CA THR A 294 -18.38 -41.06 -4.41
C THR A 294 -17.66 -39.74 -4.68
N CYS A 295 -16.35 -39.73 -4.43
CA CYS A 295 -15.46 -38.68 -4.91
C CYS A 295 -15.31 -38.83 -6.43
N ILE A 296 -15.75 -37.83 -7.19
CA ILE A 296 -15.65 -37.81 -8.66
C ILE A 296 -14.26 -37.35 -9.08
N PHE A 297 -13.73 -36.38 -8.34
CA PHE A 297 -12.48 -35.73 -8.68
C PHE A 297 -11.67 -35.45 -7.42
N GLU A 298 -10.40 -35.84 -7.48
CA GLU A 298 -9.36 -35.48 -6.53
C GLU A 298 -8.20 -34.89 -7.34
N GLN A 299 -7.78 -33.68 -6.97
CA GLN A 299 -6.68 -32.99 -7.64
C GLN A 299 -5.36 -33.76 -7.44
N ARG A 300 -4.71 -34.16 -8.54
CA ARG A 300 -3.52 -35.06 -8.54
C ARG A 300 -2.28 -34.46 -7.87
N SER A 301 -2.13 -33.14 -7.89
CA SER A 301 -1.13 -32.42 -7.10
C SER A 301 -1.49 -30.95 -7.03
N SER A 302 -1.60 -30.40 -5.82
CA SER A 302 -1.47 -28.96 -5.63
C SER A 302 0.01 -28.65 -5.37
N ASP A 303 0.46 -27.44 -5.68
CA ASP A 303 1.80 -26.95 -5.30
C ASP A 303 1.98 -26.84 -3.76
N VAL A 304 0.93 -27.18 -3.01
CA VAL A 304 0.87 -27.28 -1.54
C VAL A 304 1.09 -28.74 -1.10
N ASN A 305 1.50 -29.63 -2.01
CA ASN A 305 1.71 -31.04 -1.67
C ASN A 305 2.71 -31.19 -0.52
N ILE A 306 2.18 -31.65 0.61
CA ILE A 306 2.90 -32.14 1.78
C ILE A 306 3.73 -33.35 1.32
N THR A 307 4.99 -33.12 0.97
CA THR A 307 5.96 -34.21 0.75
C THR A 307 6.60 -34.61 2.07
N SER A 308 5.78 -35.02 3.04
CA SER A 308 6.17 -35.97 4.10
C SER A 308 5.01 -36.19 5.06
N ASP A 309 4.81 -37.45 5.45
CA ASP A 309 3.94 -37.91 6.54
C ASP A 309 4.40 -37.39 7.94
N LYS A 310 4.69 -36.10 8.07
CA LYS A 310 4.86 -35.44 9.36
C LYS A 310 3.54 -34.75 9.68
N GLU A 311 2.77 -35.39 10.55
CA GLU A 311 1.41 -35.05 10.99
C GLU A 311 1.24 -33.65 11.64
N ASP A 312 2.18 -32.70 11.46
CA ASP A 312 2.22 -31.44 12.21
C ASP A 312 2.48 -30.16 11.39
N SER A 313 2.63 -30.22 10.05
CA SER A 313 2.66 -28.98 9.25
C SER A 313 1.27 -28.71 8.67
N GLY A 314 0.54 -27.78 9.31
CA GLY A 314 -0.79 -27.31 8.88
C GLY A 314 -0.79 -26.58 7.54
N ARG A 315 -0.28 -27.22 6.47
CA ARG A 315 -0.33 -26.76 5.08
C ARG A 315 -1.59 -27.32 4.42
N GLY A 316 -2.73 -26.91 4.96
CA GLY A 316 -4.04 -27.17 4.40
C GLY A 316 -4.62 -25.94 3.71
N PHE A 317 -5.75 -26.15 3.05
CA PHE A 317 -6.60 -25.02 2.69
C PHE A 317 -7.46 -24.62 3.89
N LEU A 318 -7.50 -23.33 4.20
CA LEU A 318 -8.32 -22.79 5.28
C LEU A 318 -9.76 -22.53 4.83
N SER A 319 -9.94 -22.09 3.57
CA SER A 319 -11.25 -21.72 3.06
C SER A 319 -11.30 -21.78 1.54
N ALA A 320 -12.48 -22.01 0.99
CA ALA A 320 -12.77 -21.94 -0.43
C ALA A 320 -14.08 -21.21 -0.68
N VAL A 321 -14.13 -20.46 -1.78
CA VAL A 321 -15.31 -19.73 -2.26
C VAL A 321 -15.43 -19.93 -3.77
N ILE A 322 -16.63 -20.23 -4.23
CA ILE A 322 -16.96 -20.25 -5.66
C ILE A 322 -17.33 -18.82 -6.06
N LEU A 323 -16.68 -18.28 -7.07
CA LEU A 323 -16.96 -16.93 -7.58
C LEU A 323 -18.24 -16.96 -8.44
N HIS A 324 -19.09 -15.93 -8.30
CA HIS A 324 -20.20 -15.71 -9.22
C HIS A 324 -19.64 -15.28 -10.60
N ASP A 325 -20.35 -15.59 -11.68
CA ASP A 325 -19.99 -15.28 -13.08
C ASP A 325 -18.84 -16.08 -13.75
N ASP A 326 -18.77 -17.40 -13.55
CA ASP A 326 -17.89 -18.31 -14.32
C ASP A 326 -16.37 -18.05 -14.14
N GLN A 327 -15.96 -17.18 -13.21
CA GLN A 327 -14.56 -16.76 -13.02
C GLN A 327 -13.67 -17.83 -12.34
N GLY A 328 -14.27 -18.84 -11.71
CA GLY A 328 -13.55 -20.01 -11.18
C GLY A 328 -13.71 -20.21 -9.67
N LEU A 329 -12.82 -21.01 -9.10
CA LEU A 329 -12.78 -21.36 -7.68
C LEU A 329 -11.62 -20.61 -7.00
N LEU A 330 -11.92 -19.91 -5.91
CA LEU A 330 -10.91 -19.30 -5.05
C LEU A 330 -10.65 -20.19 -3.84
N CYS A 331 -9.42 -20.63 -3.66
CA CYS A 331 -8.97 -21.37 -2.49
C CYS A 331 -7.92 -20.57 -1.73
N VAL A 332 -8.04 -20.54 -0.40
CA VAL A 332 -7.11 -19.86 0.49
C VAL A 332 -6.33 -20.88 1.28
N THR A 333 -5.01 -20.79 1.17
CA THR A 333 -4.06 -21.68 1.83
C THR A 333 -3.70 -21.15 3.22
N ALA A 334 -3.30 -22.04 4.12
CA ALA A 334 -2.73 -21.68 5.42
C ALA A 334 -1.48 -20.80 5.29
N ASP A 335 -0.70 -20.97 4.21
CA ASP A 335 0.47 -20.14 3.85
C ASP A 335 0.10 -18.74 3.35
N GLN A 336 -1.13 -18.30 3.61
CA GLN A 336 -1.63 -16.94 3.34
C GLN A 336 -1.64 -16.60 1.84
N GLN A 337 -1.92 -17.58 0.98
CA GLN A 337 -2.02 -17.40 -0.48
C GLN A 337 -3.46 -17.63 -0.96
N PHE A 338 -3.88 -16.83 -1.93
CA PHE A 338 -5.11 -16.99 -2.70
C PHE A 338 -4.79 -17.67 -4.04
N LEU A 339 -5.37 -18.84 -4.25
CA LEU A 339 -5.23 -19.64 -5.47
C LEU A 339 -6.54 -19.58 -6.25
N PHE A 340 -6.45 -19.13 -7.51
CA PHE A 340 -7.59 -19.12 -8.43
C PHE A 340 -7.46 -20.29 -9.40
N TYR A 341 -8.41 -21.21 -9.29
CA TYR A 341 -8.52 -22.37 -10.15
C TYR A 341 -9.59 -22.15 -11.22
N ARG A 342 -9.25 -22.52 -12.45
CA ARG A 342 -10.21 -22.63 -13.55
C ARG A 342 -10.31 -24.08 -13.97
N VAL A 343 -11.53 -24.54 -14.22
CA VAL A 343 -11.76 -25.89 -14.73
C VAL A 343 -11.47 -25.90 -16.23
N ILE A 344 -10.59 -26.81 -16.66
CA ILE A 344 -10.35 -27.10 -18.08
C ILE A 344 -10.78 -28.54 -18.37
N LYS A 345 -11.34 -28.75 -19.56
CA LYS A 345 -11.60 -30.09 -20.10
C LYS A 345 -10.36 -30.54 -20.84
N SER A 346 -9.71 -31.60 -20.37
CA SER A 346 -8.72 -32.30 -21.19
C SER A 346 -9.42 -33.15 -22.26
N ASP A 347 -8.74 -33.42 -23.38
CA ASP A 347 -9.28 -34.22 -24.51
C ASP A 347 -9.66 -35.68 -24.14
N LYS A 348 -9.44 -36.10 -22.90
CA LYS A 348 -9.79 -37.43 -22.35
C LYS A 348 -11.01 -37.43 -21.44
N ASP A 349 -11.80 -36.35 -21.38
CA ASP A 349 -12.91 -36.20 -20.41
C ASP A 349 -12.46 -36.31 -18.93
N GLU A 350 -11.14 -36.23 -18.66
CA GLU A 350 -10.60 -36.08 -17.30
C GLU A 350 -10.71 -34.60 -16.89
N PHE A 351 -11.30 -34.36 -15.72
CA PHE A 351 -11.29 -33.08 -15.03
C PHE A 351 -9.87 -32.68 -14.70
N ASP A 352 -9.48 -31.46 -15.04
CA ASP A 352 -8.28 -30.87 -14.45
C ASP A 352 -8.55 -29.45 -13.95
N LEU A 353 -7.90 -29.11 -12.83
CA LEU A 353 -7.97 -27.80 -12.20
C LEU A 353 -6.69 -27.05 -12.49
N ASP A 354 -6.75 -26.17 -13.49
CA ASP A 354 -5.63 -25.32 -13.83
C ASP A 354 -5.60 -24.12 -12.88
N LEU A 355 -4.48 -24.00 -12.17
CA LEU A 355 -4.15 -22.78 -11.44
C LEU A 355 -3.76 -21.70 -12.46
N TYR A 356 -4.68 -20.78 -12.75
CA TYR A 356 -4.37 -19.69 -13.67
C TYR A 356 -3.78 -18.47 -12.95
N LYS A 357 -3.98 -18.35 -11.64
CA LYS A 357 -3.51 -17.20 -10.87
C LYS A 357 -3.25 -17.52 -9.41
N ARG A 358 -2.19 -16.91 -8.89
CA ARG A 358 -1.81 -16.93 -7.48
C ARG A 358 -1.58 -15.52 -6.97
N LEU A 359 -2.25 -15.16 -5.89
CA LEU A 359 -1.97 -13.95 -5.14
C LEU A 359 -1.39 -14.34 -3.79
N VAL A 360 -0.25 -13.76 -3.46
CA VAL A 360 0.45 -14.06 -2.21
C VAL A 360 0.19 -12.92 -1.23
N GLY A 361 -0.49 -13.23 -0.14
CA GLY A 361 -0.92 -12.27 0.87
C GLY A 361 0.19 -11.74 1.75
N TYR A 362 1.11 -12.62 2.13
CA TYR A 362 2.24 -12.32 2.99
C TYR A 362 3.49 -13.07 2.51
N ASN A 363 4.61 -12.33 2.44
CA ASN A 363 5.89 -12.86 1.99
C ASN A 363 6.82 -13.29 3.12
N GLU A 364 6.37 -13.19 4.38
CA GLU A 364 7.23 -13.40 5.55
C GLU A 364 8.58 -12.66 5.41
N GLU A 365 9.63 -13.18 6.04
CA GLU A 365 10.97 -12.64 5.85
C GLU A 365 11.54 -13.06 4.50
N ILE A 366 11.96 -12.07 3.72
CA ILE A 366 12.63 -12.27 2.43
C ILE A 366 14.12 -12.40 2.67
N LEU A 367 14.71 -13.52 2.30
CA LEU A 367 16.13 -13.82 2.54
C LEU A 367 17.01 -13.37 1.37
N ASP A 368 16.62 -13.70 0.13
CA ASP A 368 17.37 -13.33 -1.07
C ASP A 368 16.43 -13.09 -2.26
N MET A 369 16.90 -12.29 -3.22
CA MET A 369 16.12 -11.91 -4.40
C MET A 369 17.01 -11.76 -5.63
N ARG A 370 16.49 -12.12 -6.80
CA ARG A 370 17.21 -11.93 -8.07
C ARG A 370 16.28 -11.71 -9.26
N PHE A 371 16.64 -10.76 -10.12
CA PHE A 371 15.98 -10.57 -11.40
C PHE A 371 16.30 -11.70 -12.38
N ILE A 372 15.29 -12.06 -13.16
CA ILE A 372 15.27 -13.14 -14.15
C ILE A 372 14.85 -12.56 -15.50
N GLY A 373 15.50 -13.04 -16.57
CA GLY A 373 15.23 -12.66 -17.95
C GLY A 373 16.20 -11.60 -18.49
N GLU A 374 16.23 -11.45 -19.80
CA GLU A 374 17.04 -10.41 -20.47
C GLU A 374 16.43 -9.01 -20.31
N GLU A 375 15.11 -8.94 -20.22
CA GLU A 375 14.36 -7.71 -19.96
C GLU A 375 13.99 -7.53 -18.48
N GLU A 376 14.54 -8.36 -17.57
CA GLU A 376 14.24 -8.29 -16.12
C GLU A 376 12.74 -8.43 -15.82
N LYS A 377 12.03 -9.20 -16.66
CA LYS A 377 10.58 -9.36 -16.57
C LYS A 377 10.15 -10.04 -15.27
N TYR A 378 10.94 -10.97 -14.76
CA TYR A 378 10.57 -11.74 -13.58
C TYR A 378 11.52 -11.47 -12.40
N LEU A 379 10.99 -11.52 -11.18
CA LEU A 379 11.72 -11.40 -9.93
C LEU A 379 11.54 -12.68 -9.12
N ALA A 380 12.62 -13.43 -8.88
CA ALA A 380 12.60 -14.54 -7.94
C ALA A 380 12.87 -14.03 -6.53
N VAL A 381 12.05 -14.50 -5.59
CA VAL A 381 12.09 -14.15 -4.17
C VAL A 381 12.17 -15.45 -3.37
N ALA A 382 13.23 -15.57 -2.56
CA ALA A 382 13.36 -16.58 -1.53
C ALA A 382 12.84 -16.01 -0.21
N THR A 383 11.95 -16.77 0.42
CA THR A 383 11.33 -16.41 1.70
C THR A 383 11.69 -17.46 2.74
N ASN A 384 11.19 -17.32 3.97
CA ASN A 384 11.33 -18.34 5.00
C ASN A 384 10.51 -19.64 4.72
N LEU A 385 10.04 -19.82 3.50
CA LEU A 385 9.34 -21.01 3.03
C LEU A 385 10.29 -21.91 2.23
N GLU A 386 9.86 -23.17 2.06
CA GLU A 386 10.57 -24.19 1.26
C GLU A 386 10.47 -23.96 -0.25
N GLN A 387 9.76 -22.90 -0.66
CA GLN A 387 9.39 -22.65 -2.04
C GLN A 387 9.97 -21.31 -2.49
N VAL A 388 10.41 -21.25 -3.75
CA VAL A 388 10.83 -19.99 -4.38
C VAL A 388 9.66 -19.41 -5.16
N ARG A 389 9.33 -18.15 -4.88
CA ARG A 389 8.24 -17.43 -5.55
C ARG A 389 8.80 -16.60 -6.69
N VAL A 390 8.18 -16.71 -7.88
CA VAL A 390 8.55 -15.89 -9.04
C VAL A 390 7.43 -14.91 -9.35
N TYR A 391 7.74 -13.63 -9.26
CA TYR A 391 6.84 -12.51 -9.56
C TYR A 391 7.12 -11.96 -10.94
N ASP A 392 6.09 -11.50 -11.63
CA ASP A 392 6.23 -10.66 -12.81
C ASP A 392 6.37 -9.20 -12.37
N VAL A 393 7.37 -8.48 -12.88
CA VAL A 393 7.68 -7.10 -12.45
C VAL A 393 6.58 -6.12 -12.86
N ALA A 394 5.91 -6.37 -13.99
CA ALA A 394 4.86 -5.49 -14.50
C ALA A 394 3.55 -5.59 -13.71
N THR A 395 3.09 -6.82 -13.45
CA THR A 395 1.81 -7.07 -12.76
C THR A 395 1.97 -7.29 -11.26
N MET A 396 3.18 -7.58 -10.79
CA MET A 396 3.49 -8.02 -9.42
C MET A 396 2.66 -9.22 -8.95
N SER A 397 2.07 -9.96 -9.90
CA SER A 397 1.40 -11.22 -9.63
C SER A 397 2.42 -12.34 -9.55
N CYS A 398 2.16 -13.32 -8.68
CA CYS A 398 2.99 -14.51 -8.61
C CYS A 398 2.63 -15.42 -9.79
N VAL A 399 3.56 -15.58 -10.73
CA VAL A 399 3.32 -16.31 -11.98
C VAL A 399 3.38 -17.81 -11.72
N PHE A 400 4.38 -18.26 -10.96
CA PHE A 400 4.52 -19.65 -10.54
C PHE A 400 5.46 -19.74 -9.33
N VAL A 401 5.44 -20.91 -8.71
CA VAL A 401 6.25 -21.23 -7.53
C VAL A 401 7.04 -22.50 -7.82
N LEU A 402 8.30 -22.50 -7.38
CA LEU A 402 9.19 -23.64 -7.48
C LEU A 402 9.21 -24.34 -6.12
N SER A 403 8.47 -25.44 -6.02
CA SER A 403 8.43 -26.30 -4.84
C SER A 403 9.31 -27.53 -5.05
N GLY A 404 10.13 -27.86 -4.06
CA GLY A 404 10.91 -29.09 -4.09
C GLY A 404 11.99 -29.21 -3.03
N HIS A 405 12.31 -28.13 -2.31
CA HIS A 405 13.12 -28.23 -1.10
C HIS A 405 12.28 -28.74 0.07
N THR A 406 12.95 -29.33 1.06
CA THR A 406 12.29 -29.80 2.30
C THR A 406 12.45 -28.81 3.46
N GLU A 407 13.38 -27.87 3.35
CA GLU A 407 13.57 -26.79 4.32
C GLU A 407 13.71 -25.42 3.60
N ILE A 408 13.80 -24.37 4.40
CA ILE A 408 13.88 -22.96 3.98
C ILE A 408 14.94 -22.74 2.89
N VAL A 409 14.57 -22.00 1.84
CA VAL A 409 15.50 -21.57 0.79
C VAL A 409 16.23 -20.30 1.24
N VAL A 410 17.55 -20.38 1.37
CA VAL A 410 18.37 -19.30 1.96
C VAL A 410 18.93 -18.35 0.89
N CYS A 411 19.38 -18.89 -0.25
CA CYS A 411 20.09 -18.10 -1.25
C CYS A 411 19.70 -18.47 -2.68
N LEU A 412 19.77 -17.46 -3.57
CA LEU A 412 19.42 -17.57 -4.98
C LEU A 412 20.52 -16.95 -5.86
N ASP A 413 20.85 -17.59 -6.98
CA ASP A 413 21.55 -16.88 -8.07
C ASP A 413 20.99 -17.31 -9.44
N THR A 414 21.01 -16.38 -10.38
CA THR A 414 20.50 -16.56 -11.73
C THR A 414 21.60 -16.45 -12.76
N CYS A 415 21.47 -17.22 -13.84
CA CYS A 415 22.32 -17.10 -15.00
C CYS A 415 21.54 -17.37 -16.29
N VAL A 416 22.01 -16.76 -17.36
CA VAL A 416 21.61 -17.13 -18.72
C VAL A 416 22.66 -18.11 -19.23
N ALA A 417 22.25 -19.36 -19.45
CA ALA A 417 23.14 -20.40 -19.97
C ALA A 417 23.63 -20.05 -21.39
N SER A 418 24.71 -20.71 -21.85
CA SER A 418 25.22 -20.54 -23.24
C SER A 418 24.17 -20.86 -24.31
N SER A 419 23.13 -21.60 -23.94
CA SER A 419 21.99 -21.98 -24.78
C SER A 419 20.86 -20.94 -24.82
N GLY A 420 21.01 -19.79 -24.15
CA GLY A 420 19.98 -18.74 -24.06
C GLY A 420 18.87 -19.01 -23.03
N ARG A 421 18.89 -20.17 -22.35
CA ARG A 421 17.90 -20.49 -21.30
C ARG A 421 18.25 -19.81 -19.98
N THR A 422 17.22 -19.36 -19.27
CA THR A 422 17.38 -18.78 -17.93
C THR A 422 17.34 -19.90 -16.88
N LEU A 423 18.47 -20.06 -16.18
CA LEU A 423 18.62 -21.03 -15.10
C LEU A 423 18.65 -20.31 -13.75
N LEU A 424 18.06 -20.96 -12.76
CA LEU A 424 18.07 -20.51 -11.37
C LEU A 424 18.71 -21.60 -10.50
N VAL A 425 19.60 -21.22 -9.60
CA VAL A 425 20.11 -22.12 -8.57
C VAL A 425 19.64 -21.66 -7.19
N THR A 426 19.17 -22.62 -6.41
CA THR A 426 18.67 -22.42 -5.06
C THR A 426 19.54 -23.20 -4.08
N GLY A 427 19.92 -22.55 -2.98
CA GLY A 427 20.55 -23.20 -1.83
C GLY A 427 19.58 -23.20 -0.65
N SER A 428 19.37 -24.36 -0.05
CA SER A 428 18.47 -24.53 1.09
C SER A 428 19.22 -24.99 2.34
N LYS A 429 18.55 -24.83 3.48
CA LYS A 429 18.96 -25.39 4.76
C LYS A 429 18.93 -26.93 4.79
N ASP A 430 18.23 -27.56 3.83
CA ASP A 430 18.19 -29.02 3.63
C ASP A 430 19.51 -29.65 3.14
N ASN A 431 20.60 -28.87 3.11
CA ASN A 431 21.93 -29.24 2.64
C ASN A 431 22.00 -29.57 1.14
N THR A 432 20.94 -29.31 0.37
CA THR A 432 20.88 -29.55 -1.07
C THR A 432 20.89 -28.27 -1.88
N VAL A 433 21.58 -28.33 -3.01
CA VAL A 433 21.51 -27.29 -4.04
C VAL A 433 20.62 -27.80 -5.16
N LYS A 434 19.64 -27.01 -5.61
CA LYS A 434 18.80 -27.39 -6.77
C LYS A 434 19.00 -26.43 -7.93
N LEU A 435 19.03 -26.99 -9.13
CA LEU A 435 19.09 -26.26 -10.39
C LEU A 435 17.72 -26.34 -11.07
N TRP A 436 17.16 -25.18 -11.43
CA TRP A 436 15.84 -25.03 -11.99
C TRP A 436 15.91 -24.44 -13.40
N ASP A 437 15.03 -24.94 -14.27
CA ASP A 437 14.73 -24.32 -15.57
C ASP A 437 13.45 -23.51 -15.43
N ILE A 438 13.54 -22.21 -15.72
CA ILE A 438 12.46 -21.24 -15.54
C ILE A 438 11.40 -21.41 -16.64
N GLU A 439 11.81 -21.79 -17.84
CA GLU A 439 10.89 -22.01 -18.97
C GLU A 439 10.05 -23.27 -18.76
N ARG A 440 10.67 -24.33 -18.21
CA ARG A 440 10.01 -25.62 -17.94
C ARG A 440 9.33 -25.70 -16.58
N ARG A 441 9.66 -24.76 -15.67
CA ARG A 441 9.19 -24.73 -14.27
C ARG A 441 9.50 -26.02 -13.51
N SER A 442 10.61 -26.67 -13.84
CA SER A 442 10.98 -27.97 -13.27
C SER A 442 12.41 -27.99 -12.74
N CYS A 443 12.65 -28.86 -11.76
CA CYS A 443 13.97 -29.12 -11.21
C CYS A 443 14.78 -29.97 -12.20
N LEU A 444 15.87 -29.44 -12.73
CA LEU A 444 16.77 -30.16 -13.64
C LEU A 444 17.72 -31.09 -12.88
N GLY A 445 18.17 -30.69 -11.70
CA GLY A 445 19.11 -31.50 -10.93
C GLY A 445 19.27 -31.06 -9.48
N THR A 446 19.53 -32.05 -8.63
CA THR A 446 19.72 -31.90 -7.19
C THR A 446 21.14 -32.28 -6.82
N GLY A 447 21.92 -31.34 -6.30
CA GLY A 447 23.25 -31.57 -5.74
C GLY A 447 23.17 -31.93 -4.27
N ARG A 448 23.39 -33.21 -3.92
CA ARG A 448 23.58 -33.67 -2.55
C ARG A 448 25.07 -33.83 -2.29
N GLY A 449 25.61 -33.10 -1.32
CA GLY A 449 27.01 -33.25 -0.97
C GLY A 449 27.48 -32.42 0.21
N HIS A 450 26.80 -31.34 0.59
CA HIS A 450 27.13 -30.62 1.82
C HIS A 450 26.61 -31.36 3.05
N LEU A 451 27.31 -31.20 4.17
CA LEU A 451 26.90 -31.77 5.47
C LEU A 451 26.13 -30.77 6.33
N GLY A 452 26.25 -29.48 6.01
CA GLY A 452 25.55 -28.39 6.69
C GLY A 452 24.81 -27.49 5.71
N ALA A 453 24.03 -26.57 6.27
CA ALA A 453 23.16 -25.67 5.52
C ALA A 453 23.96 -24.88 4.48
N ILE A 454 23.40 -24.68 3.30
CA ILE A 454 24.03 -23.88 2.25
C ILE A 454 23.77 -22.42 2.55
N GLY A 455 24.84 -21.65 2.77
CA GLY A 455 24.77 -20.23 3.11
C GLY A 455 24.80 -19.33 1.88
N ALA A 456 25.45 -19.76 0.80
CA ALA A 456 25.54 -18.97 -0.43
C ALA A 456 25.73 -19.83 -1.67
N VAL A 457 25.26 -19.30 -2.80
CA VAL A 457 25.46 -19.86 -4.13
C VAL A 457 25.85 -18.74 -5.08
N ALA A 458 26.78 -19.04 -6.00
CA ALA A 458 27.15 -18.14 -7.08
C ALA A 458 27.26 -18.91 -8.41
N PHE A 459 26.76 -18.31 -9.48
CA PHE A 459 26.81 -18.85 -10.84
C PHE A 459 27.86 -18.14 -11.71
N SER A 460 28.46 -18.87 -12.66
CA SER A 460 29.29 -18.32 -13.74
C SER A 460 28.56 -17.20 -14.49
N LYS A 461 29.26 -16.12 -14.86
CA LYS A 461 28.67 -14.98 -15.58
C LYS A 461 28.92 -15.01 -17.09
N LYS A 462 29.92 -15.76 -17.58
CA LYS A 462 30.29 -15.81 -19.02
C LYS A 462 29.71 -16.97 -19.81
N SER A 463 28.98 -17.89 -19.19
CA SER A 463 28.45 -19.12 -19.80
C SER A 463 29.45 -20.28 -19.85
N LYS A 464 29.94 -20.69 -18.68
CA LYS A 464 30.42 -22.05 -18.46
C LYS A 464 29.44 -22.74 -17.51
N ASN A 465 29.07 -23.99 -17.78
CA ASN A 465 28.03 -24.71 -17.04
C ASN A 465 28.52 -25.20 -15.65
N PHE A 466 28.95 -24.26 -14.80
CA PHE A 466 29.29 -24.55 -13.42
C PHE A 466 28.78 -23.46 -12.48
N PHE A 467 28.54 -23.86 -11.23
CA PHE A 467 28.22 -22.97 -10.14
C PHE A 467 29.00 -23.39 -8.90
N VAL A 468 29.07 -22.48 -7.93
CA VAL A 468 29.81 -22.66 -6.67
C VAL A 468 28.84 -22.52 -5.52
N SER A 469 28.90 -23.44 -4.56
CA SER A 469 28.13 -23.39 -3.32
C SER A 469 29.06 -23.29 -2.12
N GLY A 470 28.61 -22.54 -1.11
CA GLY A 470 29.29 -22.34 0.15
C GLY A 470 28.34 -22.76 1.26
N SER A 471 28.86 -23.52 2.23
CA SER A 471 28.06 -24.08 3.31
C SER A 471 28.60 -23.67 4.67
N SER A 472 27.72 -23.78 5.67
CA SER A 472 28.06 -23.73 7.10
C SER A 472 29.04 -24.84 7.50
N ASP A 473 29.18 -25.91 6.69
CA ASP A 473 30.19 -26.96 6.86
C ASP A 473 31.64 -26.51 6.59
N ARG A 474 31.86 -25.19 6.38
CA ARG A 474 33.15 -24.54 6.10
C ARG A 474 33.74 -24.87 4.74
N THR A 475 33.02 -25.63 3.91
CA THR A 475 33.49 -26.04 2.60
C THR A 475 32.87 -25.23 1.48
N ILE A 476 33.65 -25.03 0.44
CA ILE A 476 33.21 -24.50 -0.85
C ILE A 476 33.27 -25.65 -1.84
N LYS A 477 32.20 -25.83 -2.63
CA LYS A 477 32.11 -26.85 -3.67
C LYS A 477 31.79 -26.23 -5.01
N VAL A 478 32.45 -26.75 -6.05
CA VAL A 478 32.16 -26.40 -7.44
C VAL A 478 31.43 -27.55 -8.10
N TRP A 479 30.30 -27.23 -8.71
CA TRP A 479 29.42 -28.18 -9.38
C TRP A 479 29.43 -27.90 -10.86
N ASN A 480 29.63 -28.95 -11.66
CA ASN A 480 29.47 -28.87 -13.11
C ASN A 480 28.14 -29.54 -13.49
N PHE A 481 27.42 -28.95 -14.43
CA PHE A 481 26.17 -29.49 -14.98
C PHE A 481 26.24 -29.68 -16.51
N ASP A 482 27.46 -29.88 -17.03
CA ASP A 482 27.66 -30.24 -18.44
C ASP A 482 26.87 -31.52 -18.79
N GLY A 483 25.87 -31.38 -19.67
CA GLY A 483 25.07 -32.47 -20.21
C GLY A 483 23.65 -32.64 -19.65
N THR A 484 23.23 -31.90 -18.61
CA THR A 484 21.87 -32.05 -18.01
C THR A 484 20.76 -31.29 -18.76
N LEU A 485 21.09 -30.55 -19.83
CA LEU A 485 20.14 -29.72 -20.58
C LEU A 485 19.35 -30.50 -21.66
N GLU A 486 19.76 -31.73 -21.98
CA GLU A 486 19.28 -32.49 -23.15
C GLU A 486 18.31 -33.66 -22.85
N VAL A 487 18.12 -34.09 -21.59
CA VAL A 487 17.36 -35.33 -21.28
C VAL A 487 16.05 -35.05 -20.52
N LYS A 488 14.99 -35.77 -20.91
CA LYS A 488 13.62 -35.71 -20.35
C LYS A 488 13.51 -36.32 -18.95
N ASP A 489 12.76 -35.65 -18.08
CA ASP A 489 11.95 -36.16 -16.95
C ASP A 489 12.59 -36.98 -15.81
N GLN A 490 13.89 -36.81 -15.50
CA GLN A 490 14.45 -37.32 -14.24
C GLN A 490 15.33 -36.31 -13.53
N GLU A 491 15.16 -36.19 -12.20
CA GLU A 491 16.04 -35.42 -11.32
C GLU A 491 17.46 -36.02 -11.36
N HIS A 492 18.41 -35.31 -11.96
CA HIS A 492 19.80 -35.78 -11.99
C HIS A 492 20.55 -35.36 -10.72
N SER A 493 21.26 -36.30 -10.09
CA SER A 493 22.18 -35.97 -9.01
C SER A 493 23.42 -35.28 -9.56
N LEU A 494 23.62 -34.00 -9.26
CA LEU A 494 24.80 -33.25 -9.69
C LEU A 494 26.06 -33.77 -8.99
N LYS A 495 27.20 -33.76 -9.67
CA LYS A 495 28.50 -34.19 -9.10
C LYS A 495 29.39 -32.98 -8.82
N ALA A 496 29.98 -32.95 -7.62
CA ALA A 496 30.96 -31.93 -7.26
C ALA A 496 32.30 -32.22 -7.95
N ARG A 497 32.85 -31.22 -8.64
CA ARG A 497 34.15 -31.28 -9.31
C ARG A 497 35.31 -31.07 -8.34
N ALA A 498 35.16 -30.14 -7.41
CA ALA A 498 36.16 -29.82 -6.41
C ALA A 498 35.47 -29.39 -5.11
N ALA A 499 36.09 -29.74 -3.98
CA ALA A 499 35.65 -29.37 -2.63
C ALA A 499 36.88 -28.95 -1.81
N VAL A 500 36.82 -27.76 -1.20
CA VAL A 500 37.92 -27.22 -0.40
C VAL A 500 37.36 -26.66 0.92
N ALA A 501 38.06 -26.92 2.03
CA ALA A 501 37.79 -26.27 3.31
C ALA A 501 38.37 -24.85 3.28
N ALA A 502 37.50 -23.84 3.36
CA ALA A 502 37.86 -22.46 3.07
C ALA A 502 38.09 -21.61 4.33
N HIS A 503 37.29 -21.82 5.37
CA HIS A 503 37.21 -20.96 6.55
C HIS A 503 37.06 -21.76 7.85
N ASP A 504 37.19 -21.10 9.00
CA ASP A 504 36.95 -21.72 10.32
C ASP A 504 35.49 -21.62 10.77
N LYS A 505 34.73 -20.71 10.15
CA LYS A 505 33.32 -20.44 10.42
C LYS A 505 32.48 -20.49 9.14
N ASP A 506 31.19 -20.30 9.33
CA ASP A 506 30.16 -20.29 8.30
C ASP A 506 30.46 -19.28 7.19
N ILE A 507 30.12 -19.69 5.97
CA ILE A 507 30.28 -18.89 4.75
C ILE A 507 28.92 -18.26 4.44
N ASN A 508 28.87 -16.92 4.47
CA ASN A 508 27.62 -16.17 4.29
C ASN A 508 27.39 -15.74 2.85
N SER A 509 28.46 -15.52 2.08
CA SER A 509 28.35 -15.07 0.70
C SER A 509 29.44 -15.61 -0.20
N LEU A 510 29.09 -15.75 -1.47
CA LEU A 510 29.98 -16.09 -2.56
C LEU A 510 29.73 -15.15 -3.73
N ALA A 511 30.80 -14.80 -4.42
CA ALA A 511 30.74 -14.11 -5.69
C ALA A 511 31.74 -14.72 -6.67
N ILE A 512 31.37 -14.77 -7.94
CA ILE A 512 32.25 -15.14 -9.05
C ILE A 512 32.62 -13.89 -9.82
N SER A 513 33.87 -13.81 -10.24
CA SER A 513 34.35 -12.69 -11.05
C SER A 513 33.70 -12.70 -12.44
N PRO A 514 33.48 -11.54 -13.08
CA PRO A 514 32.89 -11.48 -14.43
C PRO A 514 33.66 -12.23 -15.53
N ASN A 515 34.92 -12.60 -15.27
CA ASN A 515 35.76 -13.39 -16.16
C ASN A 515 35.77 -14.90 -15.84
N ASP A 516 35.00 -15.34 -14.83
CA ASP A 516 34.91 -16.71 -14.31
C ASP A 516 36.24 -17.33 -13.84
N SER A 517 37.30 -16.53 -13.62
CA SER A 517 38.60 -17.05 -13.19
C SER A 517 38.79 -17.08 -11.68
N LEU A 518 38.05 -16.24 -10.95
CA LEU A 518 38.17 -16.08 -9.51
C LEU A 518 36.81 -16.23 -8.82
N VAL A 519 36.85 -16.74 -7.60
CA VAL A 519 35.73 -16.78 -6.64
C VAL A 519 36.17 -16.05 -5.40
N CYS A 520 35.28 -15.28 -4.78
CA CYS A 520 35.50 -14.70 -3.47
C CYS A 520 34.47 -15.27 -2.49
N SER A 521 34.94 -15.70 -1.32
CA SER A 521 34.12 -16.17 -0.21
C SER A 521 34.18 -15.20 0.95
N GLY A 522 33.01 -14.82 1.48
CA GLY A 522 32.89 -14.02 2.70
C GLY A 522 32.42 -14.90 3.86
N SER A 523 33.16 -14.86 4.97
CA SER A 523 32.85 -15.67 6.16
C SER A 523 32.61 -14.81 7.41
N GLU A 524 31.94 -15.42 8.38
CA GLU A 524 31.77 -14.86 9.72
C GLU A 524 33.11 -14.75 10.49
N ASP A 525 34.18 -15.42 10.04
CA ASP A 525 35.52 -15.34 10.65
C ASP A 525 36.23 -13.98 10.50
N ARG A 526 35.56 -13.01 9.85
CA ARG A 526 36.00 -11.63 9.54
C ARG A 526 36.94 -11.54 8.33
N THR A 527 37.14 -12.65 7.62
CA THR A 527 37.99 -12.70 6.44
C THR A 527 37.17 -12.90 5.19
N ALA A 528 37.68 -12.40 4.07
CA ALA A 528 37.20 -12.77 2.75
C ALA A 528 38.37 -13.38 1.95
N CYS A 529 38.16 -14.54 1.36
CA CYS A 529 39.21 -15.29 0.66
C CYS A 529 38.92 -15.34 -0.84
N ILE A 530 39.94 -15.09 -1.66
CA ILE A 530 39.87 -15.21 -3.11
C ILE A 530 40.50 -16.53 -3.53
N TRP A 531 39.81 -17.24 -4.43
CA TRP A 531 40.13 -18.56 -4.92
C TRP A 531 40.20 -18.54 -6.44
N LYS A 532 41.16 -19.25 -7.03
CA LYS A 532 41.26 -19.43 -8.47
C LYS A 532 40.48 -20.65 -8.93
N LEU A 533 39.64 -20.48 -9.93
CA LEU A 533 38.90 -21.57 -10.59
C LEU A 533 39.73 -22.21 -11.72
N PRO A 534 39.53 -23.52 -12.01
CA PRO A 534 38.56 -24.45 -11.41
C PRO A 534 39.06 -25.22 -10.17
N ASP A 535 40.35 -25.13 -9.83
CA ASP A 535 40.97 -26.00 -8.81
C ASP A 535 40.79 -25.50 -7.36
N LEU A 536 40.20 -24.32 -7.16
CA LEU A 536 40.02 -23.64 -5.86
C LEU A 536 41.33 -23.47 -5.09
N VAL A 537 42.37 -23.01 -5.77
CA VAL A 537 43.61 -22.62 -5.08
C VAL A 537 43.44 -21.23 -4.47
N SER A 538 43.73 -21.09 -3.17
CA SER A 538 43.69 -19.79 -2.47
C SER A 538 44.75 -18.86 -3.03
N THR A 539 44.36 -17.65 -3.45
CA THR A 539 45.28 -16.63 -3.96
C THR A 539 45.55 -15.55 -2.94
N VAL A 540 44.49 -14.97 -2.35
CA VAL A 540 44.59 -13.80 -1.47
C VAL A 540 43.59 -13.93 -0.33
N THR A 541 44.01 -13.60 0.89
CA THR A 541 43.13 -13.48 2.06
C THR A 541 43.01 -12.01 2.47
N LEU A 542 41.79 -11.48 2.44
CA LEU A 542 41.46 -10.10 2.79
C LEU A 542 41.19 -10.03 4.29
N ARG A 543 42.06 -9.32 5.01
CA ARG A 543 41.96 -9.11 6.47
C ARG A 543 41.82 -7.62 6.78
N GLY A 544 40.77 -7.26 7.52
CA GLY A 544 40.63 -5.89 8.04
C GLY A 544 39.24 -5.51 8.55
N HIS A 545 38.23 -6.36 8.41
CA HIS A 545 36.95 -6.16 9.07
C HIS A 545 37.00 -6.50 10.56
N LYS A 546 36.21 -5.77 11.36
CA LYS A 546 36.12 -6.00 12.81
C LYS A 546 35.13 -7.11 13.16
N ARG A 547 34.13 -7.34 12.31
CA ARG A 547 33.08 -8.35 12.45
C ARG A 547 32.95 -9.19 11.17
N GLY A 548 32.09 -10.21 11.21
CA GLY A 548 31.86 -11.11 10.08
C GLY A 548 31.48 -10.36 8.80
N VAL A 549 31.91 -10.91 7.66
CA VAL A 549 31.55 -10.40 6.33
C VAL A 549 30.23 -11.06 5.93
N TRP A 550 29.25 -10.25 5.54
CA TRP A 550 27.91 -10.71 5.17
C TRP A 550 27.80 -10.90 3.66
N SER A 551 28.11 -9.86 2.87
CA SER A 551 28.06 -9.93 1.41
C SER A 551 29.37 -9.51 0.76
N VAL A 552 29.67 -10.18 -0.36
CA VAL A 552 30.84 -9.97 -1.20
C VAL A 552 30.38 -9.84 -2.66
N GLU A 553 30.96 -8.91 -3.40
CA GLU A 553 30.68 -8.75 -4.83
C GLU A 553 31.95 -8.31 -5.59
N PHE A 554 32.15 -8.81 -6.81
CA PHE A 554 33.21 -8.34 -7.70
C PHE A 554 32.75 -7.11 -8.47
N SER A 555 33.65 -6.14 -8.67
CA SER A 555 33.38 -5.05 -9.61
C SER A 555 33.27 -5.59 -11.04
N PRO A 556 32.28 -5.12 -11.84
CA PRO A 556 32.12 -5.55 -13.23
C PRO A 556 33.24 -5.05 -14.15
N VAL A 557 33.90 -3.95 -13.79
CA VAL A 557 34.89 -3.25 -14.65
C VAL A 557 36.27 -3.18 -13.99
N GLU A 558 36.33 -2.88 -12.70
CA GLU A 558 37.60 -2.70 -11.99
C GLU A 558 38.07 -4.02 -11.36
N GLN A 559 39.39 -4.15 -11.16
CA GLN A 559 39.96 -5.30 -10.44
C GLN A 559 39.83 -5.14 -8.91
N CYS A 560 38.58 -4.94 -8.47
CA CYS A 560 38.23 -4.62 -7.10
C CYS A 560 37.16 -5.59 -6.57
N VAL A 561 37.20 -5.86 -5.25
CA VAL A 561 36.19 -6.63 -4.52
C VAL A 561 35.52 -5.73 -3.51
N LEU A 562 34.19 -5.74 -3.51
CA LEU A 562 33.35 -5.11 -2.50
C LEU A 562 33.04 -6.11 -1.40
N THR A 563 33.13 -5.63 -0.16
CA THR A 563 32.81 -6.41 1.03
C THR A 563 31.95 -5.57 1.96
N SER A 564 30.94 -6.21 2.56
CA SER A 564 30.05 -5.60 3.55
C SER A 564 30.09 -6.41 4.82
N SER A 565 30.09 -5.72 5.97
CA SER A 565 30.30 -6.37 7.26
C SER A 565 29.34 -5.87 8.34
N GLY A 566 29.17 -6.70 9.36
CA GLY A 566 28.45 -6.35 10.58
C GLY A 566 29.14 -5.29 11.45
N ASP A 567 30.32 -4.81 11.05
CA ASP A 567 31.01 -3.68 11.67
C ASP A 567 30.50 -2.31 11.20
N ARG A 568 29.40 -2.30 10.43
CA ARG A 568 28.74 -1.11 9.85
C ARG A 568 29.52 -0.45 8.70
N THR A 569 30.57 -1.11 8.22
CA THR A 569 31.42 -0.59 7.15
C THR A 569 31.26 -1.40 5.87
N VAL A 570 31.43 -0.71 4.75
CA VAL A 570 31.61 -1.32 3.44
C VAL A 570 33.04 -1.01 3.00
N LYS A 571 33.77 -2.03 2.54
CA LYS A 571 35.17 -1.87 2.11
C LYS A 571 35.35 -2.34 0.68
N ILE A 572 36.19 -1.63 -0.06
CA ILE A 572 36.67 -2.02 -1.39
C ILE A 572 38.12 -2.46 -1.27
N TRP A 573 38.44 -3.60 -1.86
CA TRP A 573 39.75 -4.23 -1.86
C TRP A 573 40.32 -4.35 -3.26
N SER A 574 41.62 -4.20 -3.41
CA SER A 574 42.31 -4.57 -4.66
C SER A 574 42.51 -6.07 -4.74
N ILE A 575 42.26 -6.67 -5.92
CA ILE A 575 42.47 -8.11 -6.15
C ILE A 575 43.96 -8.48 -6.19
N SER A 576 44.83 -7.58 -6.67
CA SER A 576 46.26 -7.88 -6.87
C SER A 576 47.01 -8.03 -5.55
N ASP A 577 46.74 -7.12 -4.62
CA ASP A 577 47.55 -6.94 -3.40
C ASP A 577 46.77 -7.34 -2.13
N GLY A 578 45.45 -7.50 -2.23
CA GLY A 578 44.58 -7.71 -1.08
C GLY A 578 44.49 -6.52 -0.13
N SER A 579 44.92 -5.33 -0.58
CA SER A 579 44.90 -4.10 0.21
C SER A 579 43.52 -3.43 0.20
N CYS A 580 43.16 -2.79 1.33
CA CYS A 580 41.92 -2.03 1.44
C CYS A 580 42.08 -0.66 0.76
N LEU A 581 41.37 -0.43 -0.35
CA LEU A 581 41.42 0.81 -1.11
C LEU A 581 40.55 1.91 -0.47
N LYS A 582 39.30 1.57 -0.13
CA LYS A 582 38.31 2.52 0.40
C LYS A 582 37.50 1.87 1.52
N THR A 583 37.10 2.70 2.49
CA THR A 583 36.18 2.34 3.56
C THR A 583 35.05 3.37 3.57
N PHE A 584 33.82 2.89 3.47
CA PHE A 584 32.60 3.67 3.58
C PHE A 584 32.01 3.44 4.97
N GLU A 585 31.80 4.55 5.69
CA GLU A 585 31.18 4.57 7.01
C GLU A 585 29.96 5.48 6.95
N GLY A 586 28.89 5.09 7.65
CA GLY A 586 27.66 5.89 7.72
C GLY A 586 26.40 5.09 7.97
N HIS A 587 26.43 3.76 7.90
CA HIS A 587 25.33 2.91 8.36
C HIS A 587 25.28 2.89 9.89
N THR A 588 24.07 2.88 10.44
CA THR A 588 23.88 2.88 11.90
C THR A 588 23.96 1.45 12.47
N SER A 589 23.67 0.45 11.64
CA SER A 589 23.70 -0.97 11.97
C SER A 589 24.55 -1.77 10.97
N SER A 590 24.50 -3.10 11.09
CA SER A 590 25.21 -4.04 10.21
C SER A 590 24.78 -3.87 8.75
N VAL A 591 25.74 -3.87 7.82
CA VAL A 591 25.44 -3.90 6.39
C VAL A 591 25.32 -5.36 5.96
N LEU A 592 24.15 -5.73 5.44
CA LEU A 592 23.83 -7.11 5.08
C LEU A 592 24.17 -7.40 3.61
N ARG A 593 23.85 -6.47 2.72
CA ARG A 593 24.12 -6.60 1.27
C ARG A 593 24.66 -5.32 0.68
N ALA A 594 25.58 -5.44 -0.27
CA ALA A 594 26.13 -4.32 -1.01
C ALA A 594 26.44 -4.76 -2.44
N SER A 595 26.14 -3.90 -3.43
CA SER A 595 26.24 -4.22 -4.85
C SER A 595 26.71 -3.03 -5.69
N PHE A 596 27.39 -3.31 -6.79
CA PHE A 596 27.86 -2.28 -7.72
C PHE A 596 26.76 -1.81 -8.67
N LEU A 597 26.80 -0.51 -8.99
CA LEU A 597 25.90 0.16 -9.90
C LEU A 597 26.69 0.90 -10.99
N SER A 598 26.05 1.15 -12.14
CA SER A 598 26.60 1.98 -13.21
C SER A 598 28.02 1.58 -13.61
N SER A 599 28.19 0.28 -13.91
CA SER A 599 29.49 -0.32 -14.29
C SER A 599 30.61 -0.12 -13.27
N GLY A 600 30.28 -0.02 -11.97
CA GLY A 600 31.25 0.07 -10.87
C GLY A 600 31.55 1.50 -10.38
N THR A 601 30.90 2.52 -10.93
CA THR A 601 31.10 3.91 -10.49
C THR A 601 30.39 4.25 -9.17
N GLN A 602 29.32 3.52 -8.87
CA GLN A 602 28.45 3.73 -7.72
C GLN A 602 28.20 2.41 -6.98
N ILE A 603 27.81 2.50 -5.72
CA ILE A 603 27.52 1.35 -4.87
C ILE A 603 26.18 1.58 -4.18
N VAL A 604 25.35 0.54 -4.14
CA VAL A 604 24.15 0.49 -3.31
C VAL A 604 24.44 -0.43 -2.14
N SER A 605 23.97 -0.05 -0.95
CA SER A 605 24.15 -0.83 0.27
C SER A 605 22.86 -0.86 1.08
N CYS A 606 22.55 -2.03 1.64
CA CYS A 606 21.37 -2.30 2.45
C CYS A 606 21.80 -2.67 3.87
N GLY A 607 21.24 -1.97 4.85
CA GLY A 607 21.53 -2.16 6.27
C GLY A 607 20.43 -2.90 7.02
N GLY A 608 20.79 -3.41 8.19
CA GLY A 608 19.84 -3.89 9.19
C GLY A 608 19.11 -2.77 9.95
N ASP A 609 19.30 -1.51 9.52
CA ASP A 609 18.66 -0.31 10.07
C ASP A 609 17.46 0.13 9.23
N GLY A 610 17.06 -0.65 8.22
CA GLY A 610 15.97 -0.30 7.29
C GLY A 610 16.41 0.64 6.16
N LEU A 611 17.67 1.10 6.18
CA LEU A 611 18.15 2.09 5.24
C LEU A 611 18.82 1.46 4.02
N VAL A 612 18.50 2.03 2.86
CA VAL A 612 19.21 1.77 1.60
C VAL A 612 20.01 3.02 1.25
N LYS A 613 21.32 2.88 1.06
CA LYS A 613 22.21 4.03 0.78
C LYS A 613 22.90 3.89 -0.56
N LEU A 614 22.93 4.99 -1.30
CA LEU A 614 23.64 5.13 -2.57
C LEU A 614 24.93 5.93 -2.38
N TRP A 615 26.05 5.34 -2.80
CA TRP A 615 27.40 5.88 -2.64
C TRP A 615 28.06 6.10 -4.00
N THR A 616 28.95 7.10 -4.07
CA THR A 616 29.86 7.25 -5.21
C THR A 616 31.27 6.82 -4.83
N VAL A 617 31.87 5.93 -5.64
CA VAL A 617 33.19 5.35 -5.35
C VAL A 617 34.30 6.40 -5.38
N LYS A 618 34.21 7.38 -6.29
CA LYS A 618 35.23 8.42 -6.47
C LYS A 618 35.28 9.41 -5.29
N THR A 619 34.13 9.89 -4.84
CA THR A 619 34.04 10.93 -3.79
C THR A 619 33.96 10.36 -2.38
N ASN A 620 33.64 9.06 -2.22
CA ASN A 620 33.39 8.42 -0.93
C ASN A 620 32.18 9.01 -0.17
N GLU A 621 31.31 9.74 -0.86
CA GLU A 621 30.17 10.42 -0.27
C GLU A 621 28.88 9.62 -0.48
N CYS A 622 27.99 9.70 0.51
CA CYS A 622 26.62 9.20 0.41
C CYS A 622 25.78 10.24 -0.35
N ILE A 623 25.26 9.88 -1.53
CA ILE A 623 24.41 10.79 -2.32
C ILE A 623 22.99 10.81 -1.75
N ALA A 624 22.43 9.64 -1.51
CA ALA A 624 21.04 9.47 -1.11
C ALA A 624 20.92 8.37 -0.06
N THR A 625 20.06 8.61 0.92
CA THR A 625 19.61 7.62 1.90
C THR A 625 18.11 7.46 1.71
N TYR A 626 17.68 6.22 1.53
CA TYR A 626 16.29 5.86 1.37
C TYR A 626 15.81 5.10 2.60
N ASP A 627 14.68 5.56 3.13
CA ASP A 627 14.04 5.05 4.34
C ASP A 627 12.60 4.67 3.99
N GLN A 628 12.41 3.40 3.61
CA GLN A 628 11.11 2.84 3.18
C GLN A 628 10.84 1.47 3.80
N HIS A 629 11.77 0.93 4.58
CA HIS A 629 11.61 -0.36 5.25
C HIS A 629 11.55 -0.12 6.75
N GLU A 630 10.60 -0.76 7.43
CA GLU A 630 10.46 -0.66 8.89
C GLU A 630 11.45 -1.58 9.61
N GLY A 631 11.93 -2.61 8.92
CA GLY A 631 12.77 -3.68 9.47
C GLY A 631 14.13 -3.83 8.77
N LYS A 632 14.77 -4.97 9.00
CA LYS A 632 16.09 -5.26 8.40
C LYS A 632 15.92 -5.56 6.92
N VAL A 633 16.79 -4.99 6.09
CA VAL A 633 16.82 -5.28 4.65
C VAL A 633 17.86 -6.37 4.39
N TRP A 634 17.41 -7.59 4.14
CA TRP A 634 18.27 -8.74 3.86
C TRP A 634 18.67 -8.82 2.39
N ALA A 635 17.68 -8.64 1.51
CA ALA A 635 17.82 -8.92 0.09
C ALA A 635 17.88 -7.63 -0.72
N MET A 636 18.78 -7.63 -1.70
CA MET A 636 18.88 -6.60 -2.71
C MET A 636 19.19 -7.25 -4.05
N ALA A 637 18.44 -6.86 -5.08
CA ALA A 637 18.69 -7.24 -6.46
C ALA A 637 18.87 -5.98 -7.31
N VAL A 638 19.96 -5.94 -8.06
CA VAL A 638 20.23 -4.89 -9.06
C VAL A 638 19.95 -5.46 -10.44
N GLY A 639 19.18 -4.73 -11.25
CA GLY A 639 18.98 -5.02 -12.67
C GLY A 639 20.28 -4.91 -13.46
N LYS A 640 20.44 -5.71 -14.52
CA LYS A 640 21.59 -5.64 -15.44
C LYS A 640 21.71 -4.26 -16.10
N LYS A 641 20.58 -3.62 -16.44
CA LYS A 641 20.56 -2.25 -16.99
C LYS A 641 20.75 -1.18 -15.92
N THR A 642 20.73 -1.54 -14.64
CA THR A 642 20.87 -0.65 -13.46
C THR A 642 19.75 0.39 -13.32
N GLU A 643 18.71 0.33 -14.15
CA GLU A 643 17.52 1.19 -14.10
C GLU A 643 16.58 0.82 -12.95
N MET A 644 16.53 -0.46 -12.61
CA MET A 644 15.68 -1.02 -11.57
C MET A 644 16.51 -1.61 -10.42
N LEU A 645 16.09 -1.35 -9.18
CA LEU A 645 16.56 -2.06 -7.98
C LEU A 645 15.36 -2.66 -7.26
N ALA A 646 15.51 -3.83 -6.66
CA ALA A 646 14.53 -4.41 -5.75
C ALA A 646 15.17 -4.61 -4.38
N THR A 647 14.46 -4.22 -3.32
CA THR A 647 14.88 -4.43 -1.92
C THR A 647 13.79 -5.16 -1.14
N GLY A 648 14.21 -6.09 -0.29
CA GLY A 648 13.32 -6.99 0.45
C GLY A 648 13.82 -7.16 1.88
N GLY A 649 12.89 -7.11 2.82
CA GLY A 649 13.21 -7.08 4.25
C GLY A 649 12.42 -8.08 5.09
N THR A 650 12.54 -7.91 6.41
CA THR A 650 11.75 -8.63 7.43
C THR A 650 10.30 -8.15 7.49
N ASP A 651 10.01 -6.98 6.94
CA ASP A 651 8.68 -6.37 6.85
C ASP A 651 7.79 -7.03 5.78
N ALA A 652 8.27 -8.09 5.11
CA ALA A 652 7.65 -8.76 3.97
C ALA A 652 7.38 -7.85 2.75
N LEU A 653 7.88 -6.60 2.80
CA LEU A 653 7.72 -5.64 1.74
C LEU A 653 8.80 -5.86 0.69
N VAL A 654 8.39 -5.84 -0.58
CA VAL A 654 9.31 -5.67 -1.70
C VAL A 654 9.11 -4.26 -2.24
N ASN A 655 10.19 -3.50 -2.24
CA ASN A 655 10.24 -2.15 -2.78
C ASN A 655 10.99 -2.20 -4.12
N LEU A 656 10.36 -1.68 -5.17
CA LEU A 656 11.01 -1.41 -6.45
C LEU A 656 11.46 0.03 -6.53
N TRP A 657 12.67 0.22 -7.01
CA TRP A 657 13.31 1.51 -7.16
C TRP A 657 13.60 1.75 -8.64
N PHE A 658 13.05 2.83 -9.17
CA PHE A 658 13.30 3.28 -10.53
C PHE A 658 14.19 4.53 -10.53
N ASP A 659 15.12 4.60 -11.47
CA ASP A 659 15.98 5.77 -11.65
C ASP A 659 15.19 6.97 -12.19
N CYS A 660 15.08 8.05 -11.41
CA CYS A 660 14.38 9.29 -11.78
C CYS A 660 15.35 10.45 -12.06
N THR A 661 16.63 10.18 -12.24
CA THR A 661 17.66 11.24 -12.25
C THR A 661 17.64 12.12 -13.48
N ALA A 662 17.22 11.57 -14.61
CA ALA A 662 17.01 12.32 -15.83
C ALA A 662 15.78 13.23 -15.70
N GLU A 663 14.67 12.68 -15.21
CA GLU A 663 13.41 13.40 -14.99
C GLU A 663 13.59 14.57 -14.01
N GLU A 664 14.22 14.36 -12.85
CA GLU A 664 14.45 15.42 -11.88
C GLU A 664 15.36 16.54 -12.42
N LYS A 665 16.35 16.20 -13.25
CA LYS A 665 17.22 17.20 -13.90
C LYS A 665 16.45 18.00 -14.93
N GLU A 666 15.61 17.35 -15.73
CA GLU A 666 14.76 18.02 -16.72
C GLU A 666 13.71 18.92 -16.05
N GLU A 667 13.10 18.47 -14.96
CA GLU A 667 12.16 19.29 -14.19
C GLU A 667 12.85 20.48 -13.52
N ALA A 668 14.06 20.30 -12.98
CA ALA A 668 14.84 21.38 -12.41
C ALA A 668 15.21 22.41 -13.47
N PHE A 669 15.68 21.94 -14.63
CA PHE A 669 16.01 22.81 -15.77
C PHE A 669 14.78 23.55 -16.27
N ARG A 670 13.63 22.87 -16.43
CA ARG A 670 12.36 23.49 -16.83
C ARG A 670 11.90 24.55 -15.82
N ARG A 671 12.04 24.27 -14.52
CA ARG A 671 11.74 25.25 -13.46
C ARG A 671 12.67 26.47 -13.52
N GLU A 672 13.95 26.28 -13.82
CA GLU A 672 14.90 27.38 -14.00
C GLU A 672 14.56 28.22 -15.26
N GLU A 673 14.21 27.58 -16.37
CA GLU A 673 13.76 28.25 -17.59
C GLU A 673 12.47 29.04 -17.36
N GLU A 674 11.46 28.44 -16.74
CA GLU A 674 10.20 29.11 -16.38
C GLU A 674 10.44 30.32 -15.45
N ALA A 675 11.34 30.17 -14.47
CA ALA A 675 11.70 31.26 -13.57
C ALA A 675 12.43 32.40 -14.29
N LEU A 676 13.26 32.09 -15.29
CA LEU A 676 13.94 33.09 -16.12
C LEU A 676 12.92 33.84 -16.98
N VAL A 677 12.05 33.10 -17.69
CA VAL A 677 11.01 33.69 -18.55
C VAL A 677 10.09 34.59 -17.75
N ARG A 678 9.55 34.11 -16.62
CA ARG A 678 8.72 34.95 -15.72
C ARG A 678 9.49 36.13 -15.15
N GLY A 679 10.79 35.96 -14.90
CA GLY A 679 11.68 37.05 -14.49
C GLY A 679 11.78 38.16 -15.54
N GLN A 680 11.87 37.78 -16.82
CA GLN A 680 11.87 38.72 -17.95
C GLN A 680 10.50 39.38 -18.14
N GLU A 681 9.41 38.62 -18.02
CA GLU A 681 8.04 39.15 -18.07
C GLU A 681 7.79 40.18 -16.97
N LEU A 682 8.32 39.95 -15.77
CA LEU A 682 8.28 40.92 -14.70
C LEU A 682 8.97 42.23 -15.09
N GLU A 683 10.16 42.17 -15.68
CA GLU A 683 10.88 43.36 -16.13
C GLU A 683 10.13 44.11 -17.24
N ASN A 684 9.54 43.38 -18.19
CA ASN A 684 8.70 43.93 -19.24
C ASN A 684 7.43 44.61 -18.67
N ALA A 685 6.77 43.99 -17.68
CA ALA A 685 5.60 44.58 -17.03
C ALA A 685 5.94 45.87 -16.27
N VAL A 686 7.13 45.93 -15.67
CA VAL A 686 7.63 47.15 -15.01
C VAL A 686 7.95 48.25 -16.02
N SER A 687 8.53 47.94 -17.18
CA SER A 687 8.75 48.93 -18.24
C SER A 687 7.44 49.45 -18.83
N ASP A 688 6.45 48.58 -19.00
CA ASP A 688 5.14 48.92 -19.57
C ASP A 688 4.21 49.65 -18.57
N SER A 689 4.68 49.87 -17.33
CA SER A 689 3.90 50.45 -16.22
C SER A 689 2.63 49.67 -15.86
N ASP A 690 2.55 48.37 -16.20
CA ASP A 690 1.48 47.47 -15.76
C ASP A 690 1.80 46.90 -14.37
N TYR A 691 1.55 47.72 -13.35
CA TYR A 691 1.89 47.37 -11.97
C TYR A 691 1.07 46.21 -11.41
N ALA A 692 -0.14 45.95 -11.92
CA ALA A 692 -0.98 44.87 -11.41
C ALA A 692 -0.38 43.50 -11.76
N LYS A 693 0.01 43.32 -13.02
CA LYS A 693 0.72 42.12 -13.46
C LYS A 693 2.12 42.02 -12.86
N ALA A 694 2.84 43.13 -12.75
CA ALA A 694 4.17 43.13 -12.13
C ALA A 694 4.13 42.71 -10.65
N ILE A 695 3.13 43.16 -9.88
CA ILE A 695 2.95 42.74 -8.49
C ILE A 695 2.64 41.24 -8.41
N GLN A 696 1.74 40.73 -9.27
CA GLN A 696 1.42 39.30 -9.33
C GLN A 696 2.65 38.44 -9.66
N LEU A 697 3.38 38.78 -10.73
CA LEU A 697 4.60 38.07 -11.13
C LEU A 697 5.69 38.16 -10.05
N ALA A 698 5.79 39.28 -9.33
CA ALA A 698 6.74 39.43 -8.22
C ALA A 698 6.38 38.55 -7.01
N PHE A 699 5.08 38.31 -6.75
CA PHE A 699 4.61 37.34 -5.74
C PHE A 699 4.93 35.90 -6.15
N GLU A 700 4.62 35.53 -7.40
CA GLU A 700 4.90 34.20 -7.93
C GLU A 700 6.41 33.87 -7.88
N LEU A 701 7.27 34.86 -8.18
CA LEU A 701 8.73 34.72 -8.11
C LEU A 701 9.33 34.92 -6.70
N ARG A 702 8.51 35.24 -5.69
CA ARG A 702 8.92 35.52 -4.30
C ARG A 702 10.09 36.53 -4.19
N ARG A 703 10.00 37.67 -4.89
CA ARG A 703 11.02 38.74 -4.85
C ARG A 703 10.58 39.95 -3.99
N PRO A 704 10.80 39.94 -2.67
CA PRO A 704 10.26 40.95 -1.75
C PRO A 704 10.81 42.36 -1.97
N HIS A 705 12.08 42.50 -2.37
CA HIS A 705 12.68 43.81 -2.63
C HIS A 705 12.07 44.51 -3.84
N ARG A 706 11.87 43.78 -4.94
CA ARG A 706 11.22 44.34 -6.14
C ARG A 706 9.78 44.72 -5.85
N LEU A 707 9.09 43.92 -5.05
CA LEU A 707 7.72 44.16 -4.64
C LEU A 707 7.60 45.43 -3.77
N LEU A 708 8.56 45.67 -2.88
CA LEU A 708 8.70 46.93 -2.14
C LEU A 708 8.92 48.13 -3.08
N ASP A 709 9.80 47.99 -4.08
CA ASP A 709 10.07 49.04 -5.06
C ASP A 709 8.79 49.41 -5.84
N LEU A 710 8.02 48.40 -6.27
CA LEU A 710 6.74 48.60 -6.96
C LEU A 710 5.73 49.35 -6.08
N PHE A 711 5.58 48.94 -4.81
CA PHE A 711 4.70 49.68 -3.89
C PHE A 711 5.20 51.09 -3.57
N SER A 712 6.52 51.30 -3.55
CA SER A 712 7.09 52.64 -3.37
C SER A 712 6.81 53.58 -4.55
N LEU A 713 6.88 53.05 -5.78
CA LEU A 713 6.55 53.77 -7.00
C LEU A 713 5.06 54.13 -7.05
N LEU A 714 4.21 53.21 -6.62
CA LEU A 714 2.76 53.40 -6.54
C LEU A 714 2.37 54.45 -5.49
N HIS A 715 2.96 54.41 -4.29
CA HIS A 715 2.69 55.40 -3.25
C HIS A 715 3.03 56.83 -3.69
N ARG A 716 4.05 57.02 -4.54
CA ARG A 716 4.43 58.35 -5.06
C ARG A 716 3.47 58.91 -6.12
N ARG A 717 2.70 58.06 -6.82
CA ARG A 717 1.85 58.48 -7.95
C ARG A 717 0.44 58.93 -7.56
N GLY A 718 -0.01 58.73 -6.32
CA GLY A 718 -1.30 59.22 -5.80
C GLY A 718 -2.56 58.53 -6.36
N ASP A 719 -2.54 58.07 -7.62
CA ASP A 719 -3.67 57.45 -8.34
C ASP A 719 -3.66 55.91 -8.26
N ALA A 720 -3.11 55.37 -7.15
CA ALA A 720 -2.61 54.00 -7.06
C ALA A 720 -3.50 52.99 -6.32
N GLU A 721 -4.67 53.39 -5.81
CA GLU A 721 -5.57 52.45 -5.13
C GLU A 721 -6.15 51.41 -6.09
N LEU A 722 -6.50 51.79 -7.32
CA LEU A 722 -7.18 50.92 -8.29
C LEU A 722 -6.31 49.75 -8.81
N PRO A 723 -5.03 49.94 -9.20
CA PRO A 723 -4.19 48.82 -9.65
C PRO A 723 -3.79 47.88 -8.51
N VAL A 724 -3.60 48.42 -7.30
CA VAL A 724 -3.29 47.65 -6.09
C VAL A 724 -4.50 46.84 -5.65
N GLU A 725 -5.70 47.43 -5.66
CA GLU A 725 -6.94 46.73 -5.33
C GLU A 725 -7.20 45.56 -6.29
N LYS A 726 -7.00 45.76 -7.60
CA LYS A 726 -7.13 44.69 -8.61
C LYS A 726 -6.11 43.57 -8.42
N ALA A 727 -4.86 43.91 -8.10
CA ALA A 727 -3.82 42.91 -7.85
C ALA A 727 -4.07 42.13 -6.56
N LEU A 728 -4.51 42.80 -5.49
CA LEU A 728 -4.76 42.18 -4.19
C LEU A 728 -6.03 41.32 -4.18
N GLN A 729 -7.08 41.67 -4.93
CA GLN A 729 -8.29 40.85 -5.05
C GLN A 729 -8.04 39.48 -5.68
N ASN A 730 -7.01 39.37 -6.53
CA ASN A 730 -6.66 38.13 -7.21
C ASN A 730 -5.74 37.21 -6.39
N LEU A 731 -5.27 37.62 -5.21
CA LEU A 731 -4.34 36.83 -4.40
C LEU A 731 -5.05 35.73 -3.61
N SER A 732 -4.36 34.59 -3.52
CA SER A 732 -4.77 33.45 -2.69
C SER A 732 -4.53 33.72 -1.19
N LYS A 733 -5.19 32.93 -0.34
CA LYS A 733 -5.04 33.02 1.13
C LYS A 733 -3.60 32.80 1.60
N GLU A 734 -2.82 32.00 0.89
CA GLU A 734 -1.41 31.72 1.21
C GLU A 734 -0.49 32.89 0.82
N GLU A 735 -0.72 33.52 -0.33
CA GLU A 735 0.03 34.69 -0.77
C GLU A 735 -0.23 35.90 0.14
N ILE A 736 -1.46 36.06 0.66
CA ILE A 736 -1.80 37.08 1.65
C ILE A 736 -0.99 36.87 2.94
N ARG A 737 -0.79 35.62 3.37
CA ARG A 737 0.07 35.30 4.52
C ARG A 737 1.51 35.73 4.27
N VAL A 738 2.08 35.37 3.12
CA VAL A 738 3.45 35.75 2.73
C VAL A 738 3.59 37.28 2.62
N LEU A 739 2.59 37.97 2.09
CA LEU A 739 2.56 39.43 2.04
C LEU A 739 2.57 40.05 3.45
N LEU A 740 1.78 39.52 4.39
CA LEU A 740 1.77 39.99 5.77
C LEU A 740 3.11 39.75 6.48
N GLU A 741 3.82 38.67 6.16
CA GLU A 741 5.20 38.43 6.61
C GLU A 741 6.15 39.53 6.08
N TYR A 742 6.06 39.89 4.80
CA TYR A 742 6.84 41.00 4.23
C TYR A 742 6.48 42.35 4.86
N ILE A 743 5.19 42.63 5.09
CA ILE A 743 4.73 43.85 5.76
C ILE A 743 5.27 43.93 7.19
N ARG A 744 5.32 42.81 7.91
CA ARG A 744 5.93 42.74 9.24
C ARG A 744 7.39 43.16 9.19
N GLU A 745 8.18 42.62 8.26
CA GLU A 745 9.58 43.01 8.10
C GLU A 745 9.74 44.49 7.74
N TRP A 746 8.91 45.02 6.83
CA TRP A 746 8.97 46.42 6.44
C TRP A 746 8.56 47.37 7.58
N ASN A 747 7.59 46.99 8.42
CA ASN A 747 7.09 47.81 9.52
C ASN A 747 8.11 47.99 10.65
N THR A 748 9.10 47.08 10.77
CA THR A 748 10.20 47.24 11.72
C THR A 748 11.05 48.48 11.43
N LYS A 749 11.19 48.88 10.16
CA LYS A 749 12.02 50.01 9.73
C LYS A 749 11.21 51.31 9.69
N PRO A 750 11.58 52.36 10.46
CA PRO A 750 10.81 53.62 10.49
C PRO A 750 10.73 54.39 9.16
N LYS A 751 11.62 54.12 8.20
CA LYS A 751 11.59 54.74 6.87
C LYS A 751 10.56 54.08 5.94
N LEU A 752 10.32 52.78 6.12
CA LEU A 752 9.44 51.98 5.26
C LEU A 752 8.02 51.86 5.85
N CYS A 753 7.77 52.47 7.02
CA CYS A 753 6.50 52.33 7.72
C CYS A 753 5.31 52.88 6.92
N HIS A 754 5.48 53.98 6.18
CA HIS A 754 4.41 54.56 5.38
C HIS A 754 3.95 53.61 4.27
N LEU A 755 4.88 52.88 3.64
CA LEU A 755 4.59 51.88 2.61
C LEU A 755 3.94 50.64 3.21
N ALA A 756 4.48 50.14 4.33
CA ALA A 756 3.94 48.97 5.02
C ALA A 756 2.48 49.22 5.49
N HIS A 757 2.20 50.40 6.07
CA HIS A 757 0.85 50.76 6.50
C HIS A 757 -0.09 51.06 5.34
N PHE A 758 0.41 51.59 4.22
CA PHE A 758 -0.40 51.78 3.01
C PHE A 758 -0.89 50.44 2.46
N VAL A 759 0.01 49.46 2.30
CA VAL A 759 -0.37 48.12 1.82
C VAL A 759 -1.27 47.41 2.84
N LEU A 760 -0.96 47.52 4.14
CA LEU A 760 -1.80 46.96 5.21
C LEU A 760 -3.21 47.56 5.22
N PHE A 761 -3.33 48.88 4.98
CA PHE A 761 -4.61 49.57 4.86
C PHE A 761 -5.41 49.06 3.65
N CYS A 762 -4.78 48.90 2.49
CA CYS A 762 -5.42 48.31 1.31
C CYS A 762 -5.94 46.89 1.58
N ILE A 763 -5.16 46.04 2.28
CA ILE A 763 -5.58 44.68 2.64
C ILE A 763 -6.84 44.71 3.51
N PHE A 764 -6.87 45.53 4.57
CA PHE A 764 -8.03 45.61 5.46
C PHE A 764 -9.26 46.29 4.83
N LYS A 765 -9.07 47.13 3.81
CA LYS A 765 -10.18 47.71 3.03
C LYS A 765 -10.84 46.66 2.12
N ILE A 766 -10.05 45.78 1.54
CA ILE A 766 -10.52 44.78 0.56
C ILE A 766 -11.09 43.53 1.24
N PHE A 767 -10.42 43.02 2.27
CA PHE A 767 -10.74 41.72 2.86
C PHE A 767 -11.56 41.86 4.16
N PRO A 768 -12.72 41.18 4.27
CA PRO A 768 -13.47 41.17 5.50
C PRO A 768 -12.73 40.38 6.60
N PRO A 769 -12.91 40.74 7.89
CA PRO A 769 -12.20 40.10 9.01
C PRO A 769 -12.38 38.57 9.10
N THR A 770 -13.50 38.03 8.62
CA THR A 770 -13.78 36.59 8.62
C THR A 770 -12.81 35.80 7.76
N VAL A 771 -12.44 36.33 6.59
CA VAL A 771 -11.51 35.68 5.65
C VAL A 771 -10.09 35.69 6.20
N ILE A 772 -9.71 36.75 6.92
CA ILE A 772 -8.40 36.89 7.55
C ILE A 772 -8.26 35.86 8.68
N MET A 773 -9.30 35.64 9.49
CA MET A 773 -9.28 34.66 10.59
C MET A 773 -9.17 33.20 10.13
N GLU A 774 -9.64 32.87 8.91
CA GLU A 774 -9.50 31.52 8.35
C GLU A 774 -8.04 31.17 7.97
N ILE A 775 -7.15 32.15 7.87
CA ILE A 775 -5.76 31.94 7.51
C ILE A 775 -4.99 31.40 8.73
N LYS A 776 -4.39 30.21 8.57
CA LYS A 776 -3.60 29.56 9.61
C LYS A 776 -2.36 30.41 9.97
N GLY A 777 -2.17 30.69 11.26
CA GLY A 777 -0.98 31.37 11.80
C GLY A 777 -1.01 32.90 11.75
N ILE A 778 -2.15 33.51 11.41
CA ILE A 778 -2.23 34.98 11.27
C ILE A 778 -2.22 35.72 12.62
N SER A 779 -2.63 35.08 13.71
CA SER A 779 -2.67 35.68 15.05
C SER A 779 -1.28 36.11 15.51
N GLU A 780 -0.29 35.22 15.37
CA GLU A 780 1.11 35.51 15.73
C GLU A 780 1.70 36.65 14.90
N LEU A 781 1.36 36.70 13.59
CA LEU A 781 1.83 37.75 12.69
C LEU A 781 1.22 39.12 13.04
N LEU A 782 -0.08 39.15 13.35
CA LEU A 782 -0.78 40.38 13.75
C LEU A 782 -0.32 40.87 15.12
N GLU A 783 -0.13 39.97 16.09
CA GLU A 783 0.46 40.30 17.40
C GLU A 783 1.85 40.92 17.24
N GLY A 784 2.65 40.42 16.30
CA GLY A 784 3.96 41.00 15.97
C GLY A 784 3.89 42.39 15.32
N LEU A 785 2.80 42.72 14.61
CA LEU A 785 2.62 44.01 13.92
C LEU A 785 2.13 45.13 14.84
N ILE A 786 1.25 44.82 15.80
CA ILE A 786 0.56 45.81 16.65
C ILE A 786 1.52 46.74 17.41
N PRO A 787 2.58 46.26 18.11
CA PRO A 787 3.47 47.14 18.88
C PRO A 787 4.21 48.16 18.01
N TYR A 788 4.61 47.77 16.80
CA TYR A 788 5.28 48.67 15.86
C TYR A 788 4.34 49.73 15.32
N SER A 789 3.12 49.34 14.92
CA SER A 789 2.11 50.28 14.46
C SER A 789 1.70 51.29 15.55
N GLN A 790 1.57 50.86 16.81
CA GLN A 790 1.33 51.77 17.94
C GLN A 790 2.48 52.76 18.15
N ARG A 791 3.73 52.29 18.03
CA ARG A 791 4.92 53.16 18.14
C ARG A 791 4.97 54.21 17.02
N HIS A 792 4.63 53.83 15.80
CA HIS A 792 4.56 54.77 14.67
C HIS A 792 3.39 55.75 14.82
N PHE A 793 2.24 55.28 15.28
CA PHE A 793 1.06 56.12 15.54
C PHE A 793 1.35 57.19 16.60
N THR A 794 1.94 56.82 17.74
CA THR A 794 2.32 57.78 18.79
C THR A 794 3.35 58.81 18.30
N ARG A 795 4.26 58.41 17.40
CA ARG A 795 5.21 59.34 16.76
C ARG A 795 4.48 60.34 15.85
N ILE A 796 3.54 59.87 15.03
CA ILE A 796 2.76 60.75 14.13
C ILE A 796 1.86 61.68 14.94
N ASP A 797 1.19 61.21 15.99
CA ASP A 797 0.36 62.04 16.87
C ASP A 797 1.20 63.17 17.51
N ARG A 798 2.42 62.89 17.96
CA ARG A 798 3.34 63.94 18.44
C ARG A 798 3.68 64.97 17.36
N LEU A 799 3.87 64.54 16.11
CA LEU A 799 4.14 65.45 14.99
C LEU A 799 2.91 66.32 14.66
N VAL A 800 1.71 65.74 14.63
CA VAL A 800 0.46 66.50 14.44
C VAL A 800 0.24 67.49 15.58
N ARG A 801 0.56 67.12 16.82
CA ARG A 801 0.53 68.08 17.94
C ARG A 801 1.51 69.22 17.76
N SER A 802 2.69 68.94 17.20
CA SER A 802 3.69 69.98 16.90
C SER A 802 3.27 70.91 15.75
N THR A 803 2.45 70.45 14.80
CA THR A 803 1.95 71.32 13.71
C THR A 803 0.94 72.35 14.20
N PHE A 804 0.22 72.13 15.31
CA PHE A 804 -0.64 73.18 15.89
C PHE A 804 0.15 74.40 16.38
N LEU A 805 1.47 74.29 16.58
CA LEU A 805 2.30 75.46 16.83
C LEU A 805 2.35 76.38 15.60
N LEU A 806 2.32 75.84 14.38
CA LEU A 806 2.21 76.64 13.15
C LEU A 806 0.87 77.37 13.09
N ASP A 807 -0.23 76.69 13.40
CA ASP A 807 -1.56 77.32 13.46
C ASP A 807 -1.60 78.40 14.54
N TYR A 808 -1.00 78.15 15.70
CA TYR A 808 -0.86 79.16 16.75
C TYR A 808 -0.04 80.36 16.27
N THR A 809 1.07 80.14 15.54
CA THR A 809 1.85 81.24 14.97
C THR A 809 1.10 82.01 13.88
N LEU A 810 0.35 81.33 13.01
CA LEU A 810 -0.50 81.94 12.00
C LEU A 810 -1.60 82.79 12.64
N THR A 811 -2.24 82.27 13.68
CA THR A 811 -3.26 82.98 14.46
C THR A 811 -2.68 84.20 15.17
N ARG A 812 -1.43 84.10 15.67
CA ARG A 812 -0.73 85.24 16.26
C ARG A 812 -0.33 86.28 15.22
N MET A 813 0.07 85.85 14.02
CA MET A 813 0.34 86.74 12.89
C MET A 813 -0.94 87.45 12.41
N SER A 814 -2.11 86.78 12.42
CA SER A 814 -3.39 87.42 12.08
C SER A 814 -3.94 88.36 13.16
N VAL A 815 -3.52 88.20 14.42
CA VAL A 815 -3.89 89.08 15.55
C VAL A 815 -2.99 90.33 15.64
N LEU A 816 -1.89 90.37 14.87
CA LEU A 816 -0.97 91.52 14.81
C LEU A 816 -1.42 92.65 13.88
N ASP A 817 -2.58 92.54 13.22
CA ASP A 817 -3.27 93.65 12.57
C ASP A 817 -4.45 94.15 13.42
N PRO A 818 -4.24 95.05 14.41
CA PRO A 818 -5.28 95.95 14.89
C PRO A 818 -5.20 97.28 14.11
N ASP A 819 -6.34 97.68 13.54
CA ASP A 819 -6.62 98.93 12.82
C ASP A 819 -6.18 99.06 11.35
N SER A 820 -6.84 98.28 10.48
CA SER A 820 -7.52 98.89 9.33
C SER A 820 -9.02 98.62 9.42
N ASP A 821 -9.73 99.60 9.96
CA ASP A 821 -11.18 99.75 9.89
C ASP A 821 -11.71 99.46 8.47
N SER A 822 -12.68 98.55 8.40
CA SER A 822 -14.01 98.76 7.80
C SER A 822 -14.55 97.48 7.13
N LEU A 823 -15.16 96.63 7.97
CA LEU A 823 -16.55 96.22 7.85
C LEU A 823 -17.10 96.05 6.41
N SER A 824 -17.07 94.81 5.94
CA SER A 824 -18.22 94.21 5.26
C SER A 824 -18.41 92.75 5.67
N THR A 825 -18.36 92.50 6.98
CA THR A 825 -18.84 91.24 7.57
C THR A 825 -19.43 91.55 8.93
N VAL A 826 -20.73 91.84 8.99
CA VAL A 826 -21.53 91.42 10.15
C VAL A 826 -22.96 91.19 9.64
N GLU A 827 -23.23 89.99 9.14
CA GLU A 827 -24.43 89.31 9.61
C GLU A 827 -23.95 88.27 10.61
N ASP A 828 -24.51 88.39 11.81
CA ASP A 828 -24.28 87.55 12.98
C ASP A 828 -24.53 86.06 12.72
N PRO A 829 -24.01 85.18 13.60
CA PRO A 829 -24.17 83.75 13.47
C PRO A 829 -25.62 83.34 13.75
N ILE A 830 -26.36 83.07 12.67
CA ILE A 830 -27.46 82.11 12.68
C ILE A 830 -26.88 80.76 12.24
N PHE A 831 -26.23 80.03 13.15
CA PHE A 831 -26.35 78.56 13.17
C PHE A 831 -27.63 78.31 13.98
N SER A 832 -28.82 78.10 13.42
CA SER A 832 -29.20 77.16 12.36
C SER A 832 -28.52 75.78 12.50
N ASP A 833 -28.55 75.24 13.71
CA ASP A 833 -28.87 73.83 13.86
C ASP A 833 -30.41 73.72 13.93
N ASN A 834 -31.04 73.50 12.78
CA ASN A 834 -32.22 72.65 12.61
C ASN A 834 -32.79 72.80 11.20
N LYS A 835 -32.74 71.70 10.44
CA LYS A 835 -33.70 71.28 9.41
C LYS A 835 -34.52 72.39 8.75
N THR A 836 -34.22 72.62 7.49
CA THR A 836 -35.22 72.80 6.43
C THR A 836 -34.50 72.39 5.14
N LEU A 837 -35.06 71.73 4.14
CA LEU A 837 -36.38 71.24 3.86
C LEU A 837 -36.14 70.35 2.62
N SER A 838 -36.69 69.14 2.61
CA SER A 838 -37.13 68.49 1.36
C SER A 838 -37.91 69.50 0.50
N PRO A 839 -38.04 69.40 -0.83
CA PRO A 839 -38.13 68.17 -1.62
C PRO A 839 -37.27 68.32 -2.90
N THR A 840 -37.10 67.39 -3.82
CA THR A 840 -38.08 66.86 -4.75
C THR A 840 -37.33 65.85 -5.61
N ASN A 841 -37.96 64.71 -5.87
CA ASN A 841 -38.01 64.04 -7.17
C ASN A 841 -36.73 64.04 -8.05
N PRO A 842 -36.38 62.84 -8.52
CA PRO A 842 -36.79 62.60 -9.89
C PRO A 842 -37.77 61.43 -9.91
N GLN A 843 -39.02 61.70 -9.50
CA GLN A 843 -40.11 61.04 -10.19
C GLN A 843 -40.11 61.60 -11.60
N ASN A 844 -39.81 60.67 -12.49
CA ASN A 844 -40.67 60.35 -13.59
C ASN A 844 -40.71 61.31 -14.76
N ASN A 845 -40.54 60.62 -15.88
CA ASN A 845 -41.17 60.88 -17.14
C ASN A 845 -40.51 62.03 -17.88
N ILE A 846 -40.11 61.84 -19.11
CA ILE A 846 -40.90 61.19 -20.15
C ILE A 846 -39.93 60.28 -20.89
N GLN A 847 -40.17 58.98 -20.74
CA GLN A 847 -40.98 58.20 -21.68
C GLN A 847 -40.15 57.95 -22.93
N GLU A 848 -39.79 56.70 -23.10
CA GLU A 848 -40.51 55.81 -24.02
C GLU A 848 -39.66 55.79 -25.31
N GLU A 849 -39.41 54.66 -25.93
CA GLU A 849 -40.17 53.43 -25.86
C GLU A 849 -39.30 52.33 -26.46
N THR A 850 -39.42 51.15 -25.85
CA THR A 850 -39.43 49.83 -26.51
C THR A 850 -38.12 49.33 -27.12
N VAL A 851 -37.71 48.08 -26.88
CA VAL A 851 -38.47 46.87 -27.21
C VAL A 851 -38.28 45.72 -26.19
N SER A 852 -39.43 45.22 -25.70
CA SER A 852 -39.81 43.86 -25.24
C SER A 852 -38.91 43.05 -24.29
N SER A 853 -39.35 42.76 -23.04
CA SER A 853 -40.11 41.57 -22.58
C SER A 853 -39.20 40.37 -22.19
N SER A 854 -39.33 39.66 -21.07
CA SER A 854 -40.50 39.38 -20.25
C SER A 854 -40.17 38.76 -18.86
N LYS A 855 -41.04 39.09 -17.88
CA LYS A 855 -41.58 38.27 -16.75
C LYS A 855 -40.66 37.81 -15.60
N LYS A 856 -40.83 38.42 -14.40
CA LYS A 856 -41.63 37.96 -13.22
C LYS A 856 -40.84 36.95 -12.34
N ARG A 857 -40.84 36.96 -10.99
CA ARG A 857 -41.61 37.65 -9.93
C ARG A 857 -40.98 37.30 -8.56
N LYS A 858 -41.04 38.26 -7.62
CA LYS A 858 -41.39 38.14 -6.16
C LYS A 858 -40.47 37.31 -5.22
N SER A 859 -39.83 37.97 -4.24
CA SER A 859 -40.30 38.22 -2.85
C SER A 859 -39.98 37.05 -1.91
N SER A 860 -39.54 37.15 -0.64
CA SER A 860 -39.70 38.18 0.39
C SER A 860 -38.91 37.82 1.67
N LYS A 861 -38.54 38.86 2.45
CA LYS A 861 -38.58 38.96 3.94
C LYS A 861 -37.80 37.97 4.84
N SER A 862 -37.02 38.53 5.78
CA SER A 862 -37.32 38.54 7.25
C SER A 862 -36.26 39.39 7.99
N LYS A 863 -36.64 40.49 8.64
CA LYS A 863 -37.05 40.68 10.06
C LYS A 863 -35.94 40.44 11.10
N LYS A 864 -35.48 41.54 11.73
CA LYS A 864 -34.86 41.57 13.07
C LYS A 864 -35.93 41.49 14.16
N GLY A 865 -35.58 40.93 15.32
CA GLY A 865 -36.35 41.03 16.57
C GLY A 865 -35.78 40.22 17.74
N LEU A 866 -34.94 40.89 18.54
CA LEU A 866 -34.47 40.70 19.92
C LEU A 866 -35.23 39.79 20.92
N GLU A 867 -34.44 39.30 21.89
CA GLU A 867 -34.61 39.21 23.37
C GLU A 867 -34.14 37.84 23.89
N LYS A 868 -33.49 37.60 25.06
CA LYS A 868 -32.94 38.35 26.20
C LYS A 868 -32.31 37.30 27.15
N LYS A 869 -31.23 37.67 27.86
CA LYS A 869 -30.83 37.24 29.25
C LYS A 869 -30.52 35.74 29.49
N ALA A 870 -29.69 35.28 30.44
CA ALA A 870 -28.68 35.80 31.37
C ALA A 870 -28.12 34.59 32.16
N LYS A 871 -27.07 34.81 32.96
CA LYS A 871 -26.48 33.98 34.03
C LYS A 871 -25.43 32.94 33.58
N VAL A 872 -24.15 32.98 33.97
CA VAL A 872 -23.41 33.17 35.25
C VAL A 872 -22.82 31.84 35.74
N LEU A 873 -21.55 31.91 36.20
CA LEU A 873 -20.71 30.93 36.94
C LEU A 873 -20.12 29.77 36.11
N VAL A 874 -18.90 29.25 36.30
CA VAL A 874 -17.60 29.63 36.91
C VAL A 874 -16.76 28.33 36.84
N SER A 875 -15.41 28.45 36.79
CA SER A 875 -14.38 27.42 37.10
C SER A 875 -14.36 26.17 36.20
N THR A 876 -13.25 25.52 35.85
CA THR A 876 -11.85 25.53 36.33
C THR A 876 -11.02 24.71 35.32
N GLU A 877 -9.73 24.97 35.33
CA GLU A 877 -8.59 24.17 34.84
C GLU A 877 -8.83 22.66 34.65
N ALA A 878 -8.40 22.14 33.50
CA ALA A 878 -7.40 21.06 33.33
C ALA A 878 -7.20 20.79 31.83
#